data_AF-A0A2V1ACX2-F1
#
_entry.id   AF-A0A2V1ACX2-F1
#
_cell.length_a   1.000
_cell.length_b   1.000
_cell.length_c   1.000
_cell.angle_alpha   90.00
_cell.angle_beta   90.00
_cell.angle_gamma   90.00
#
_symmetry.space_group_name_H-M   'P 1'
#
loop_
_entity.id
_entity.type
_entity.pdbx_description
1 polymer ?
#
loop_
_entity_poly.entity_id
_entity_poly.type
_entity_poly.pdbx_seq_one_letter_code
_entity_poly.pdbx_strand_id
1 'polypeptide(L)'
;MDKVYVSGLQAQAIVGVDHWKRPVPHPVSVDAVFSTDFVKASERDNLTFSLNYAVISEKLLKYADLHRQRNFGSLGGLGRALYGSLHEERSKCSGIEVSVSAPKLDIRAPVSFVTDGSREVYKIHGLRALTLIGVFTFERENRQFVDLDIEMEANGDLHVPAVSASVYEYLEQANFKTVEALVKRTSQWICQQFNVETVHVRVTKPNAIVYTDGVGVSTQCERADFANEEPISFALASKTGFDLPVEEKPISPRQTAYIAFGSNEGNQLENIKDALDLLSRQPGIHVQSTSSLYVSKPMYHTDQADFYNGVVRVVCENMAPHDLLKTLKKIEYEHLQRRKEFDNGPRTIDLDIVFFGDSTINTPDLVVPHKSMLERTFVLQPLCELVPPDFIHPVTAEPVHDHLRRLLATVPDPSVQESSELLSVVPGSGKRHLTFSHNSKKPTLIMGIFNATPDSFSDGGKHFELSKQDIVEAALKQKAEGATIIDIGGVSTRPGSSEPSVEEELTRVVPVVEAIRAAPELDDIFVSVDTYRAAVAEAVLQAGADIINDISMGTLDPDLFSVIAKYGCAYVMSHTRGTPKTMSKLTEYGPSDDSLVEYQIDSHHGIQAPAAEPVVNGVCRELAAQLIVAMDHGVKKWQVIIDPGIGFAKNISQNLTLLRRAKTLKQYAQNDLNSGVYTSFHGLALLVGTSRKGFLGTISGKEASDRMIPTAATVVACVQQNTDIVRVHDVADIQQAVKTADAVYKGIF
;
A
#
# COMPACT_ATOMS: atom_id res chain seq x y z
N MET A 1 19.75 -6.06 48.07
CA MET A 1 20.80 -5.45 48.91
C MET A 1 20.51 -3.98 49.00
N ASP A 2 20.68 -3.45 50.21
CA ASP A 2 20.40 -2.05 50.48
C ASP A 2 21.52 -1.15 49.95
N LYS A 3 21.19 0.08 49.57
CA LYS A 3 22.15 1.03 49.00
C LYS A 3 22.19 2.31 49.81
N VAL A 4 23.40 2.75 50.19
CA VAL A 4 23.68 4.09 50.67
C VAL A 4 24.40 4.84 49.54
N TYR A 5 23.97 6.04 49.21
CA TYR A 5 24.56 6.81 48.11
C TYR A 5 24.95 8.21 48.56
N VAL A 6 26.05 8.69 47.99
CA VAL A 6 26.54 10.05 48.05
C VAL A 6 26.59 10.54 46.61
N SER A 7 25.99 11.69 46.33
CA SER A 7 25.88 12.21 44.97
C SER A 7 26.21 13.69 44.91
N GLY A 8 26.86 14.11 43.84
CA GLY A 8 27.10 15.51 43.50
C GLY A 8 28.25 16.18 44.25
N LEU A 9 29.18 15.44 44.86
CA LEU A 9 30.30 16.07 45.60
C LEU A 9 31.20 16.84 44.65
N GLN A 10 31.21 18.16 44.79
CA GLN A 10 32.00 19.05 43.93
C GLN A 10 33.44 19.12 44.41
N ALA A 11 34.38 18.81 43.52
CA ALA A 11 35.81 18.92 43.77
C ALA A 11 36.55 19.48 42.55
N GLN A 12 37.87 19.69 42.70
CA GLN A 12 38.74 20.04 41.57
C GLN A 12 39.95 19.11 41.50
N ALA A 13 40.25 18.61 40.31
CA ALA A 13 41.39 17.73 40.09
C ALA A 13 41.92 17.83 38.66
N ILE A 14 43.21 17.56 38.48
CA ILE A 14 43.83 17.48 37.15
C ILE A 14 43.62 16.06 36.61
N VAL A 15 42.57 15.87 35.80
CA VAL A 15 42.13 14.57 35.24
C VAL A 15 42.40 14.44 33.74
N GLY A 16 43.20 15.35 33.19
CA GLY A 16 43.48 15.46 31.76
C GLY A 16 44.06 16.84 31.43
N VAL A 17 44.07 17.15 30.14
CA VAL A 17 44.48 18.47 29.64
C VAL A 17 43.26 19.29 29.23
N ASP A 18 43.33 20.62 29.39
CA ASP A 18 42.31 21.53 28.87
C ASP A 18 42.38 21.61 27.32
N HIS A 19 41.47 22.37 26.72
CA HIS A 19 41.44 22.63 25.28
C HIS A 19 42.78 23.19 24.72
N TRP A 20 43.57 23.84 25.56
CA TRP A 20 44.88 24.40 25.22
C TRP A 20 46.04 23.44 25.52
N LYS A 21 45.73 22.16 25.78
CA LYS A 21 46.68 21.08 26.14
C LYS A 21 47.44 21.32 27.45
N ARG A 22 46.87 22.07 28.40
CA ARG A 22 47.46 22.36 29.70
C ARG A 22 46.85 21.49 30.81
N PRO A 23 47.66 20.86 31.67
CA PRO A 23 47.16 20.08 32.79
C PRO A 23 46.75 20.99 33.96
N VAL A 24 45.53 21.54 33.88
CA VAL A 24 44.95 22.42 34.93
C VAL A 24 43.85 21.70 35.71
N PRO A 25 43.56 22.11 36.97
CA PRO A 25 42.46 21.52 37.73
C PRO A 25 41.11 21.79 37.07
N HIS A 26 40.34 20.73 36.81
CA HIS A 26 38.98 20.79 36.26
C HIS A 26 37.95 20.60 37.37
N PRO A 27 36.77 21.24 37.29
CA PRO A 27 35.65 20.92 38.17
C PRO A 27 35.17 19.50 37.89
N VAL A 28 35.09 18.68 38.93
CA VAL A 28 34.61 17.30 38.88
C VAL A 28 33.52 17.09 39.92
N SER A 29 32.56 16.23 39.60
CA SER A 29 31.53 15.75 40.52
C SER A 29 31.83 14.30 40.86
N VAL A 30 31.82 13.96 42.15
CA VAL A 30 32.05 12.61 42.65
C VAL A 30 30.76 12.06 43.25
N ASP A 31 30.36 10.88 42.79
CA ASP A 31 29.31 10.08 43.39
C ASP A 31 29.91 8.77 43.93
N ALA A 32 29.35 8.25 45.01
CA ALA A 32 29.74 6.97 45.57
C ALA A 32 28.51 6.20 46.07
N VAL A 33 28.38 4.95 45.66
CA VAL A 33 27.28 4.06 46.04
C VAL A 33 27.85 2.88 46.81
N PHE A 34 27.29 2.62 47.99
CA PHE A 34 27.73 1.57 48.91
C PHE A 34 26.61 0.55 49.06
N SER A 35 26.88 -0.69 48.70
CA SER A 35 25.98 -1.83 48.92
C SER A 35 26.19 -2.37 50.34
N THR A 36 25.11 -2.45 51.12
CA THR A 36 25.14 -2.86 52.52
C THR A 36 23.87 -3.62 52.91
N ASP A 37 23.82 -4.12 54.14
CA ASP A 37 22.63 -4.65 54.80
C ASP A 37 22.38 -3.78 56.04
N PHE A 38 21.29 -3.02 56.06
CA PHE A 38 20.97 -2.16 57.20
C PHE A 38 19.98 -2.79 58.20
N VAL A 39 19.60 -4.07 58.06
CA VAL A 39 18.59 -4.72 58.92
C VAL A 39 18.96 -4.56 60.40
N LYS A 40 20.22 -4.81 60.77
CA LYS A 40 20.69 -4.66 62.16
C LYS A 40 20.70 -3.20 62.65
N ALA A 41 20.91 -2.24 61.75
CA ALA A 41 20.83 -0.83 62.07
C ALA A 41 19.37 -0.39 62.25
N SER A 42 18.45 -0.87 61.41
CA SER A 42 17.01 -0.53 61.46
C SER A 42 16.28 -1.18 62.63
N GLU A 43 16.59 -2.42 62.98
CA GLU A 43 15.93 -3.14 64.07
C GLU A 43 16.27 -2.58 65.46
N ARG A 44 17.48 -2.02 65.61
CA ARG A 44 18.03 -1.60 66.90
C ARG A 44 18.30 -0.10 67.01
N ASP A 45 17.95 0.66 65.97
CA ASP A 45 18.26 2.09 65.81
C ASP A 45 19.68 2.43 66.28
N ASN A 46 20.67 1.71 65.74
CA ASN A 46 22.04 1.73 66.25
C ASN A 46 23.04 2.13 65.15
N LEU A 47 23.65 3.31 65.34
CA LEU A 47 24.63 3.91 64.44
C LEU A 47 25.88 3.05 64.21
N THR A 48 26.19 2.11 65.11
CA THR A 48 27.35 1.20 64.98
C THR A 48 27.26 0.31 63.75
N PHE A 49 26.03 0.00 63.32
CA PHE A 49 25.76 -0.84 62.14
C PHE A 49 25.40 -0.02 60.89
N SER A 50 25.45 1.31 60.97
CA SER A 50 25.13 2.22 59.87
C SER A 50 26.41 2.79 59.24
N LEU A 51 26.35 3.09 57.94
CA LEU A 51 27.41 3.82 57.23
C LEU A 51 27.24 5.32 57.47
N ASN A 52 28.26 5.95 58.04
CA ASN A 52 28.25 7.38 58.27
C ASN A 52 28.58 8.14 56.98
N TYR A 53 27.56 8.43 56.18
CA TYR A 53 27.67 9.14 54.90
C TYR A 53 28.28 10.54 55.03
N ALA A 54 28.17 11.21 56.18
CA ALA A 54 28.79 12.52 56.41
C ALA A 54 30.33 12.41 56.50
N VAL A 55 30.83 11.43 57.26
CA VAL A 55 32.28 11.15 57.36
C VAL A 55 32.86 10.71 56.02
N ILE A 56 32.14 9.86 55.29
CA ILE A 56 32.53 9.39 53.96
C ILE A 56 32.62 10.57 52.97
N SER A 57 31.61 11.44 52.96
CA SER A 57 31.60 12.62 52.09
C SER A 57 32.76 13.56 52.38
N GLU A 58 33.03 13.82 53.66
CA GLU A 58 34.16 14.66 54.09
C GLU A 58 35.51 14.03 53.72
N LYS A 59 35.64 12.70 53.85
CA LYS A 59 36.86 11.96 53.48
C LYS A 59 37.15 12.06 51.97
N LEU A 60 36.13 11.88 51.13
CA LEU A 60 36.27 12.01 49.67
C LEU A 60 36.64 13.43 49.25
N LEU A 61 35.98 14.45 49.81
CA LEU A 61 36.30 15.86 49.54
C LEU A 61 37.71 16.22 50.01
N LYS A 62 38.09 15.86 51.25
CA LYS A 62 39.44 16.10 51.77
C LYS A 62 40.51 15.46 50.90
N TYR A 63 40.28 14.23 50.44
CA TYR A 63 41.20 13.53 49.55
C TYR A 63 41.37 14.29 48.23
N ALA A 64 40.28 14.73 47.61
CA ALA A 64 40.33 15.50 46.38
C ALA A 64 41.03 16.87 46.58
N ASP A 65 40.75 17.57 47.67
CA ASP A 65 41.36 18.88 47.98
C ASP A 65 42.86 18.78 48.28
N LEU A 66 43.28 17.81 49.10
CA LEU A 66 44.69 17.54 49.41
C LEU A 66 45.50 17.23 48.16
N HIS A 67 44.87 16.64 47.15
CA HIS A 67 45.50 16.23 45.89
C HIS A 67 45.10 17.08 44.69
N ARG A 68 44.56 18.29 44.90
CA ARG A 68 44.08 19.17 43.81
C ARG A 68 45.13 19.53 42.76
N GLN A 69 46.41 19.58 43.16
CA GLN A 69 47.55 19.87 42.28
C GLN A 69 48.24 18.60 41.71
N ARG A 70 47.79 17.41 42.11
CA ARG A 70 48.28 16.15 41.57
C ARG A 70 47.67 15.93 40.20
N ASN A 71 48.51 15.60 39.21
CA ASN A 71 48.04 15.12 37.91
C ASN A 71 47.65 13.64 38.02
N PHE A 72 46.37 13.35 37.86
CA PHE A 72 45.82 11.99 37.86
C PHE A 72 45.82 11.36 36.46
N GLY A 73 46.19 12.12 35.41
CA GLY A 73 46.32 11.66 34.03
C GLY A 73 44.99 11.48 33.29
N SER A 74 44.02 10.83 33.93
CA SER A 74 42.70 10.53 33.38
C SER A 74 41.61 10.63 34.46
N LEU A 75 40.34 10.57 34.03
CA LEU A 75 39.21 10.36 34.94
C LEU A 75 39.32 9.02 35.69
N GLY A 76 39.81 7.97 35.03
CA GLY A 76 40.03 6.66 35.63
C GLY A 76 41.10 6.70 36.73
N GLY A 77 42.16 7.49 36.54
CA GLY A 77 43.19 7.72 37.55
C GLY A 77 42.63 8.33 38.83
N LEU A 78 41.74 9.32 38.72
CA LEU A 78 41.08 9.93 39.88
C LEU A 78 40.06 8.98 40.51
N GLY A 79 39.22 8.32 39.72
CA GLY A 79 38.23 7.37 40.21
C GLY A 79 38.86 6.22 41.00
N ARG A 80 39.94 5.61 40.48
CA ARG A 80 40.71 4.58 41.19
C ARG A 80 41.34 5.09 42.47
N ALA A 81 41.86 6.32 42.46
CA ALA A 81 42.44 6.93 43.65
C ALA A 81 41.39 7.18 44.76
N LEU A 82 40.20 7.66 44.39
CA LEU A 82 39.07 7.86 45.30
C LEU A 82 38.54 6.53 45.83
N TYR A 83 38.34 5.53 44.96
CA TYR A 83 37.98 4.17 45.35
C TYR A 83 39.00 3.56 46.33
N GLY A 84 40.30 3.74 46.05
CA GLY A 84 41.39 3.30 46.93
C GLY A 84 41.33 3.92 48.33
N SER A 85 40.92 5.20 48.44
CA SER A 85 40.82 5.92 49.72
C SER A 85 39.77 5.32 50.68
N LEU A 86 38.76 4.64 50.15
CA LEU A 86 37.62 4.04 50.89
C LEU A 86 37.95 2.65 51.49
N HIS A 87 39.18 2.43 51.93
CA HIS A 87 39.65 1.12 52.44
C HIS A 87 38.92 0.62 53.69
N GLU A 88 38.58 1.50 54.63
CA GLU A 88 37.86 1.12 55.86
C GLU A 88 36.39 0.77 55.57
N GLU A 89 35.77 1.51 54.67
CA GLU A 89 34.38 1.34 54.25
C GLU A 89 34.20 0.05 53.45
N ARG A 90 35.20 -0.33 52.63
CA ARG A 90 35.23 -1.61 51.92
C ARG A 90 35.12 -2.83 52.84
N SER A 91 35.56 -2.73 54.10
CA SER A 91 35.43 -3.81 55.08
C SER A 91 34.02 -3.92 55.70
N LYS A 92 33.18 -2.90 55.52
CA LYS A 92 31.83 -2.79 56.11
C LYS A 92 30.71 -2.89 55.08
N CYS A 93 31.03 -2.94 53.80
CA CYS A 93 30.09 -2.98 52.68
C CYS A 93 30.29 -4.26 51.86
N SER A 94 29.23 -4.73 51.20
CA SER A 94 29.31 -5.83 50.23
C SER A 94 29.81 -5.39 48.85
N GLY A 95 29.78 -4.09 48.56
CA GLY A 95 30.30 -3.50 47.33
C GLY A 95 30.32 -1.98 47.40
N ILE A 96 31.21 -1.36 46.62
CA ILE A 96 31.33 0.08 46.47
C ILE A 96 31.46 0.39 44.98
N GLU A 97 30.74 1.39 44.51
CA GLU A 97 30.89 1.96 43.18
C GLU A 97 31.25 3.45 43.33
N VAL A 98 32.28 3.90 42.65
CA VAL A 98 32.69 5.31 42.61
C VAL A 98 32.54 5.81 41.18
N SER A 99 31.81 6.92 41.04
CA SER A 99 31.61 7.63 39.78
C SER A 99 32.26 9.01 39.86
N VAL A 100 33.01 9.37 38.83
CA VAL A 100 33.62 10.69 38.65
C VAL A 100 33.13 11.28 37.34
N SER A 101 32.45 12.41 37.41
CA SER A 101 31.93 13.12 36.25
C SER A 101 32.67 14.44 36.05
N ALA A 102 33.13 14.70 34.82
CA ALA A 102 33.75 15.96 34.44
C ALA A 102 33.04 16.54 33.21
N PRO A 103 31.91 17.25 33.40
CA PRO A 103 31.04 17.67 32.30
C PRO A 103 31.67 18.73 31.38
N LYS A 104 32.78 19.35 31.78
CA LYS A 104 33.48 20.40 31.02
C LYS A 104 34.89 19.97 30.56
N LEU A 105 35.24 18.69 30.69
CA LEU A 105 36.55 18.19 30.27
C LEU A 105 36.66 18.06 28.75
N ASP A 106 35.58 17.63 28.09
CA ASP A 106 35.45 17.61 26.64
C ASP A 106 34.50 18.73 26.19
N ILE A 107 34.84 19.36 25.08
CA ILE A 107 34.06 20.44 24.47
C ILE A 107 32.81 19.90 23.76
N ARG A 108 32.80 18.61 23.38
CA ARG A 108 31.74 17.99 22.58
C ARG A 108 30.63 17.37 23.43
N ALA A 109 31.00 16.76 24.56
CA ALA A 109 30.07 16.01 25.39
C ALA A 109 30.55 15.92 26.85
N PRO A 110 29.62 15.90 27.84
CA PRO A 110 29.94 15.50 29.20
C PRO A 110 30.53 14.08 29.25
N VAL A 111 31.55 13.89 30.09
CA VAL A 111 32.21 12.60 30.28
C VAL A 111 32.21 12.18 31.74
N SER A 112 32.08 10.88 32.00
CA SER A 112 32.20 10.30 33.33
C SER A 112 32.96 8.98 33.32
N PHE A 113 33.36 8.55 34.51
CA PHE A 113 34.05 7.29 34.75
C PHE A 113 33.45 6.61 35.97
N VAL A 114 33.21 5.32 35.90
CA VAL A 114 32.65 4.51 36.98
C VAL A 114 33.56 3.32 37.24
N THR A 115 33.81 3.03 38.52
CA THR A 115 34.52 1.81 38.92
C THR A 115 33.96 1.19 40.19
N ASP A 116 33.90 -0.13 40.23
CA ASP A 116 33.59 -0.93 41.43
C ASP A 116 34.82 -1.66 42.00
N GLY A 117 36.00 -1.43 41.40
CA GLY A 117 37.26 -2.08 41.71
C GLY A 117 37.58 -3.31 40.85
N SER A 118 36.58 -3.89 40.17
CA SER A 118 36.75 -4.97 39.20
C SER A 118 36.50 -4.52 37.77
N ARG A 119 35.55 -3.60 37.60
CA ARG A 119 35.11 -3.05 36.33
C ARG A 119 35.45 -1.57 36.24
N GLU A 120 35.90 -1.13 35.06
CA GLU A 120 36.25 0.27 34.79
C GLU A 120 35.54 0.75 33.51
N VAL A 121 34.54 1.62 33.66
CA VAL A 121 33.68 2.08 32.56
C VAL A 121 33.80 3.59 32.36
N TYR A 122 34.24 4.00 31.18
CA TYR A 122 34.23 5.39 30.72
C TYR A 122 32.93 5.67 29.97
N LYS A 123 32.32 6.83 30.18
CA LYS A 123 31.06 7.22 29.54
C LYS A 123 31.17 8.58 28.86
N ILE A 124 30.60 8.68 27.67
CA ILE A 124 30.34 9.93 26.94
C ILE A 124 28.83 10.07 26.86
N HIS A 125 28.30 11.21 27.30
CA HIS A 125 26.85 11.45 27.37
C HIS A 125 26.42 12.46 26.32
N GLY A 126 25.41 12.12 25.51
CA GLY A 126 24.80 13.04 24.54
C GLY A 126 25.78 13.66 23.54
N LEU A 127 26.75 12.89 23.03
CA LEU A 127 27.62 13.35 21.94
C LEU A 127 26.78 13.63 20.70
N ARG A 128 26.58 14.91 20.41
CA ARG A 128 25.76 15.36 19.29
C ARG A 128 26.60 15.46 18.02
N ALA A 129 26.20 14.75 16.97
CA ALA A 129 26.86 14.77 15.66
C ALA A 129 25.85 15.07 14.54
N LEU A 130 26.34 15.62 13.43
CA LEU A 130 25.54 15.94 12.25
C LEU A 130 25.91 14.99 11.10
N THR A 131 25.04 14.01 10.83
CA THR A 131 25.32 12.91 9.89
C THR A 131 24.20 12.75 8.84
N LEU A 132 24.49 12.11 7.71
CA LEU A 132 23.45 11.72 6.75
C LEU A 132 22.85 10.38 7.18
N ILE A 133 21.62 10.42 7.70
CA ILE A 133 20.92 9.24 8.22
C ILE A 133 19.43 9.21 7.88
N GLY A 134 19.01 8.18 7.17
CA GLY A 134 17.59 7.95 6.91
C GLY A 134 17.30 7.03 5.74
N VAL A 135 16.07 6.54 5.73
CA VAL A 135 15.56 5.59 4.73
C VAL A 135 14.96 6.34 3.55
N PHE A 136 14.34 7.49 3.81
CA PHE A 136 13.71 8.31 2.77
C PHE A 136 14.75 9.14 2.00
N THR A 137 14.41 9.51 0.76
CA THR A 137 15.31 10.29 -0.11
C THR A 137 15.62 11.68 0.47
N PHE A 138 14.62 12.37 1.01
CA PHE A 138 14.80 13.71 1.61
C PHE A 138 15.70 13.69 2.86
N GLU A 139 15.69 12.61 3.63
CA GLU A 139 16.57 12.40 4.79
C GLU A 139 18.03 12.16 4.39
N ARG A 140 18.26 11.79 3.13
CA ARG A 140 19.58 11.50 2.56
C ARG A 140 20.20 12.69 1.82
N GLU A 141 19.43 13.76 1.63
CA GLU A 141 19.91 15.04 1.08
C GLU A 141 20.29 16.04 2.18
N ASN A 142 19.71 15.89 3.37
CA ASN A 142 19.90 16.80 4.49
C ASN A 142 20.53 16.08 5.67
N ARG A 143 21.63 16.62 6.19
CA ARG A 143 22.23 16.10 7.41
C ARG A 143 21.32 16.35 8.60
N GLN A 144 21.27 15.39 9.51
CA GLN A 144 20.39 15.39 10.67
C GLN A 144 21.22 15.20 11.94
N PHE A 145 20.76 15.81 13.03
CA PHE A 145 21.38 15.61 14.33
C PHE A 145 21.10 14.21 14.84
N VAL A 146 22.11 13.59 15.43
CA VAL A 146 22.02 12.38 16.24
C VAL A 146 22.74 12.61 17.55
N ASP A 147 22.18 12.09 18.64
CA ASP A 147 22.77 12.15 19.97
C ASP A 147 23.25 10.74 20.36
N LEU A 148 24.51 10.64 20.81
CA LEU A 148 25.14 9.37 21.16
C LEU A 148 25.49 9.29 22.65
N ASP A 149 25.05 8.23 23.30
CA ASP A 149 25.58 7.81 24.60
C ASP A 149 26.50 6.61 24.39
N ILE A 150 27.74 6.70 24.87
CA ILE A 150 28.78 5.70 24.64
C ILE A 150 29.34 5.28 25.99
N GLU A 151 29.23 3.99 26.33
CA GLU A 151 29.88 3.39 27.48
C GLU A 151 30.99 2.46 27.02
N MET A 152 32.18 2.57 27.60
CA MET A 152 33.39 1.87 27.17
C MET A 152 34.09 1.25 28.37
N GLU A 153 34.29 -0.06 28.31
CA GLU A 153 35.10 -0.81 29.25
C GLU A 153 36.51 -0.96 28.67
N ALA A 154 37.52 -0.47 29.40
CA ALA A 154 38.88 -0.39 28.89
C ALA A 154 39.89 -0.94 29.90
N ASN A 155 40.89 -1.66 29.38
CA ASN A 155 42.04 -2.11 30.17
C ASN A 155 43.06 -0.97 30.31
N GLY A 156 42.86 -0.13 31.32
CA GLY A 156 43.77 0.96 31.69
C GLY A 156 43.22 2.37 31.41
N ASP A 157 44.11 3.35 31.30
CA ASP A 157 43.73 4.75 31.09
C ASP A 157 43.28 5.00 29.65
N LEU A 158 42.06 5.53 29.50
CA LEU A 158 41.48 5.91 28.21
C LEU A 158 41.37 7.43 28.11
N HIS A 159 41.92 8.00 27.03
CA HIS A 159 41.77 9.44 26.74
C HIS A 159 40.42 9.71 26.06
N VAL A 160 39.36 9.80 26.87
CA VAL A 160 37.97 9.95 26.42
C VAL A 160 37.77 11.11 25.42
N PRO A 161 38.40 12.31 25.59
CA PRO A 161 38.27 13.39 24.60
C PRO A 161 38.82 13.06 23.20
N ALA A 162 39.77 12.12 23.07
CA ALA A 162 40.22 11.66 21.76
C ALA A 162 39.22 10.68 21.14
N VAL A 163 38.54 9.87 21.96
CA VAL A 163 37.49 8.97 21.47
C VAL A 163 36.32 9.77 20.94
N SER A 164 35.81 10.74 21.71
CA SER A 164 34.70 11.59 21.28
C SER A 164 35.02 12.39 20.02
N ALA A 165 36.25 12.93 19.90
CA ALA A 165 36.69 13.62 18.69
C ALA A 165 36.73 12.69 17.47
N SER A 166 37.30 11.50 17.62
CA SER A 166 37.40 10.51 16.53
C SER A 166 36.03 9.99 16.09
N VAL A 167 35.13 9.70 17.03
CA VAL A 167 33.75 9.29 16.73
C VAL A 167 32.98 10.42 16.04
N TYR A 168 33.12 11.66 16.52
CA TYR A 168 32.49 12.83 15.90
C TYR A 168 32.93 13.01 14.44
N GLU A 169 34.24 12.98 14.18
CA GLU A 169 34.82 13.10 12.84
C GLU A 169 34.37 11.97 11.90
N TYR A 170 34.29 10.74 12.44
CA TYR A 170 33.76 9.59 11.71
C TYR A 170 32.29 9.78 11.31
N LEU A 171 31.44 10.19 12.25
CA LEU A 171 29.99 10.35 12.01
C LEU A 171 29.66 11.49 11.05
N GLU A 172 30.42 12.60 11.08
CA GLU A 172 30.24 13.70 10.13
C GLU A 172 30.63 13.33 8.70
N GLN A 173 31.40 12.27 8.50
CA GLN A 173 31.86 11.84 7.17
C GLN A 173 31.15 10.58 6.67
N ALA A 174 30.53 9.83 7.57
CA ALA A 174 29.81 8.61 7.25
C ALA A 174 28.36 8.88 6.80
N ASN A 175 27.85 7.98 5.96
CA ASN A 175 26.48 7.96 5.49
C ASN A 175 25.83 6.66 5.94
N PHE A 176 24.75 6.74 6.70
CA PHE A 176 24.04 5.57 7.23
C PHE A 176 22.63 5.51 6.68
N LYS A 177 22.21 4.31 6.26
CA LYS A 177 20.81 4.07 5.87
C LYS A 177 19.92 3.87 7.09
N THR A 178 20.46 3.24 8.13
CA THR A 178 19.72 2.88 9.34
C THR A 178 20.48 3.25 10.61
N VAL A 179 19.76 3.44 11.71
CA VAL A 179 20.37 3.75 13.02
C VAL A 179 21.13 2.53 13.54
N GLU A 180 20.65 1.32 13.26
CA GLU A 180 21.29 0.05 13.58
C GLU A 180 22.70 -0.04 12.98
N ALA A 181 22.84 0.31 11.69
CA ALA A 181 24.13 0.33 11.02
C ALA A 181 25.06 1.38 11.62
N LEU A 182 24.53 2.56 11.95
CA LEU A 182 25.31 3.61 12.61
C LEU A 182 25.83 3.14 13.96
N VAL A 183 24.97 2.57 14.81
CA VAL A 183 25.33 2.05 16.12
C VAL A 183 26.40 0.96 15.98
N LYS A 184 26.19 -0.08 15.15
CA LYS A 184 27.15 -1.19 14.98
C LYS A 184 28.50 -0.71 14.47
N ARG A 185 28.52 0.18 13.46
CA ARG A 185 29.76 0.69 12.87
C ARG A 185 30.51 1.63 13.81
N THR A 186 29.80 2.40 14.63
CA THR A 186 30.42 3.22 15.67
C THR A 186 31.09 2.33 16.73
N SER A 187 30.44 1.24 17.15
CA SER A 187 31.04 0.24 18.04
C SER A 187 32.30 -0.38 17.44
N GLN A 188 32.23 -0.79 16.16
CA GLN A 188 33.39 -1.32 15.42
C GLN A 188 34.55 -0.31 15.40
N TRP A 189 34.27 0.95 15.07
CA TRP A 189 35.27 2.02 15.03
C TRP A 189 35.97 2.20 16.37
N ILE A 190 35.22 2.25 17.48
CA ILE A 190 35.77 2.41 18.83
C ILE A 190 36.66 1.21 19.19
N CYS A 191 36.19 -0.01 18.97
CA CYS A 191 36.95 -1.23 19.27
C CYS A 191 38.24 -1.36 18.44
N GLN A 192 38.24 -0.88 17.19
CA GLN A 192 39.40 -0.93 16.29
C GLN A 192 40.43 0.18 16.57
N GLN A 193 40.00 1.39 16.92
CA GLN A 193 40.89 2.56 17.06
C GLN A 193 41.43 2.77 18.49
N PHE A 194 40.71 2.30 19.50
CA PHE A 194 41.04 2.55 20.91
C PHE A 194 41.17 1.24 21.69
N ASN A 195 41.85 1.25 22.84
CA ASN A 195 42.03 0.07 23.70
C ASN A 195 40.77 -0.22 24.57
N VAL A 196 39.63 -0.43 23.92
CA VAL A 196 38.33 -0.76 24.52
C VAL A 196 38.02 -2.25 24.30
N GLU A 197 37.59 -2.95 25.33
CA GLU A 197 37.20 -4.37 25.27
C GLU A 197 35.71 -4.52 24.99
N THR A 198 34.88 -3.77 25.72
CA THR A 198 33.42 -3.78 25.56
C THR A 198 32.94 -2.37 25.34
N VAL A 199 32.06 -2.18 24.36
CA VAL A 199 31.44 -0.89 24.06
C VAL A 199 29.93 -1.05 23.99
N HIS A 200 29.21 -0.15 24.65
CA HIS A 200 27.77 0.00 24.50
C HIS A 200 27.48 1.37 23.91
N VAL A 201 26.94 1.38 22.69
CA VAL A 201 26.59 2.60 21.96
C VAL A 201 25.07 2.68 21.88
N ARG A 202 24.51 3.81 22.29
CA ARG A 202 23.12 4.20 22.06
C ARG A 202 23.10 5.43 21.17
N VAL A 203 22.28 5.40 20.13
CA VAL A 203 22.07 6.53 19.22
C VAL A 203 20.60 6.91 19.24
N THR A 204 20.33 8.18 19.47
CA THR A 204 18.99 8.77 19.44
C THR A 204 18.89 9.77 18.30
N LYS A 205 17.87 9.63 17.47
CA LYS A 205 17.49 10.62 16.45
C LYS A 205 16.42 11.54 17.06
N PRO A 206 16.77 12.78 17.47
CA PRO A 206 15.81 13.72 18.02
C PRO A 206 14.77 14.12 16.99
N ASN A 207 13.52 14.28 17.42
CA ASN A 207 12.39 14.70 16.57
C ASN A 207 12.09 13.79 15.36
N ALA A 208 12.54 12.52 15.38
CA ALA A 208 12.21 11.56 14.31
C ALA A 208 10.70 11.31 14.18
N ILE A 209 9.97 11.43 15.29
CA ILE A 209 8.51 11.28 15.36
C ILE A 209 7.94 12.48 16.13
N VAL A 210 6.85 13.06 15.64
CA VAL A 210 6.17 14.17 16.32
C VAL A 210 5.69 13.71 17.70
N TYR A 211 5.91 14.53 18.73
CA TYR A 211 5.57 14.26 20.14
C TYR A 211 6.47 13.27 20.89
N THR A 212 7.72 13.05 20.45
CA THR A 212 8.73 12.29 21.22
C THR A 212 10.03 13.10 21.37
N ASP A 213 10.80 12.83 22.44
CA ASP A 213 12.14 13.41 22.62
C ASP A 213 13.14 12.85 21.58
N GLY A 214 12.84 11.67 21.02
CA GLY A 214 13.59 11.02 19.96
C GLY A 214 13.31 9.52 19.89
N VAL A 215 13.81 8.88 18.84
CA VAL A 215 13.79 7.41 18.70
C VAL A 215 15.23 6.94 18.53
N GLY A 216 15.59 5.84 19.20
CA GLY A 216 16.97 5.39 19.21
C GLY A 216 17.14 3.88 19.29
N VAL A 217 18.34 3.44 18.92
CA VAL A 217 18.78 2.05 18.97
C VAL A 217 20.05 1.99 19.82
N SER A 218 20.23 0.90 20.55
CA SER A 218 21.47 0.64 21.27
C SER A 218 21.97 -0.77 21.05
N THR A 219 23.29 -0.96 21.10
CA THR A 219 23.93 -2.27 21.04
C THR A 219 25.10 -2.33 22.01
N GLN A 220 25.38 -3.53 22.52
CA GLN A 220 26.61 -3.84 23.24
C GLN A 220 27.42 -4.81 22.39
N CYS A 221 28.69 -4.50 22.17
CA CYS A 221 29.63 -5.34 21.43
C CYS A 221 30.94 -5.48 22.21
N GLU A 222 31.60 -6.60 21.99
CA GLU A 222 32.96 -6.84 22.45
C GLU A 222 33.94 -6.67 21.27
N ARG A 223 35.21 -6.36 21.57
CA ARG A 223 36.28 -6.29 20.56
C ARG A 223 36.36 -7.60 19.75
N ALA A 224 36.12 -8.73 20.39
CA ALA A 224 36.14 -10.05 19.76
C ALA A 224 35.10 -10.19 18.63
N ASP A 225 33.96 -9.49 18.72
CA ASP A 225 32.90 -9.52 17.70
C ASP A 225 33.39 -9.00 16.34
N PHE A 226 34.44 -8.17 16.34
CA PHE A 226 35.00 -7.55 15.14
C PHE A 226 36.35 -8.14 14.71
N ALA A 227 36.81 -9.24 15.32
CA ALA A 227 38.14 -9.81 15.06
C ALA A 227 38.34 -10.26 13.59
N ASN A 228 37.25 -10.68 12.93
CA ASN A 228 37.26 -11.12 11.53
C ASN A 228 36.72 -10.06 10.56
N GLU A 229 36.32 -8.87 11.04
CA GLU A 229 35.84 -7.80 10.19
C GLU A 229 37.03 -6.92 9.75
N GLU A 230 37.04 -6.48 8.48
CA GLU A 230 38.12 -5.61 7.98
C GLU A 230 38.17 -4.27 8.75
N PRO A 231 39.37 -3.68 8.96
CA PRO A 231 39.49 -2.35 9.52
C PRO A 231 38.72 -1.33 8.68
N ILE A 232 37.94 -0.48 9.33
CA ILE A 232 37.21 0.59 8.65
C ILE A 232 38.24 1.54 8.00
N SER A 233 38.34 1.49 6.67
CA SER A 233 39.19 2.37 5.85
C SER A 233 38.30 3.44 5.21
N PHE A 234 38.42 4.70 5.65
CA PHE A 234 37.77 5.83 5.00
C PHE A 234 38.71 6.48 3.97
N ALA A 235 38.39 6.33 2.69
CA ALA A 235 38.83 7.27 1.66
C ALA A 235 37.77 8.37 1.54
N LEU A 236 38.19 9.64 1.55
CA LEU A 236 37.32 10.79 1.27
C LEU A 236 36.64 10.59 -0.09
N ALA A 237 35.39 10.14 -0.10
CA ALA A 237 34.61 9.98 -1.32
C ALA A 237 33.42 10.93 -1.33
N SER A 238 33.49 11.92 -2.23
CA SER A 238 32.35 12.69 -2.70
C SER A 238 31.40 11.78 -3.48
N LYS A 239 30.37 11.21 -2.84
CA LYS A 239 29.24 10.63 -3.55
C LYS A 239 28.00 11.47 -3.27
N THR A 240 27.53 12.16 -4.30
CA THR A 240 26.33 13.03 -4.33
C THR A 240 25.14 12.33 -5.02
N GLY A 241 25.15 11.01 -5.16
CA GLY A 241 24.15 10.25 -5.90
C GLY A 241 23.25 9.36 -5.03
N PHE A 242 21.98 9.23 -5.45
CA PHE A 242 20.97 8.35 -4.89
C PHE A 242 21.45 6.89 -4.86
N ASP A 243 21.50 6.28 -3.67
CA ASP A 243 21.99 4.92 -3.47
C ASP A 243 20.95 4.03 -2.75
N LEU A 244 20.16 3.25 -3.49
CA LEU A 244 19.34 2.18 -2.86
C LEU A 244 20.26 1.08 -2.33
N PRO A 245 19.85 0.30 -1.30
CA PRO A 245 20.48 -0.98 -1.04
C PRO A 245 20.41 -1.80 -2.34
N VAL A 246 21.55 -2.29 -2.82
CA VAL A 246 21.56 -3.28 -3.90
C VAL A 246 21.73 -4.62 -3.22
N GLU A 247 20.68 -5.43 -3.21
CA GLU A 247 20.79 -6.84 -2.83
C GLU A 247 20.96 -7.66 -4.12
N GLU A 248 22.18 -8.11 -4.39
CA GLU A 248 22.43 -9.13 -5.41
C GLU A 248 21.90 -10.47 -4.89
N LYS A 249 20.61 -10.73 -5.10
CA LYS A 249 20.01 -12.04 -4.88
C LYS A 249 20.18 -12.91 -6.13
N PRO A 250 20.48 -14.22 -5.97
CA PRO A 250 20.47 -15.13 -7.09
C PRO A 250 19.09 -15.12 -7.77
N ILE A 251 19.10 -15.15 -9.10
CA ILE A 251 17.88 -15.20 -9.91
C ILE A 251 17.06 -16.41 -9.47
N SER A 252 15.86 -16.17 -8.96
CA SER A 252 14.98 -17.28 -8.60
C SER A 252 14.36 -17.85 -9.88
N PRO A 253 14.08 -19.17 -9.94
CA PRO A 253 13.56 -19.81 -11.15
C PRO A 253 12.27 -19.19 -11.67
N ARG A 254 11.46 -18.61 -10.77
CA ARG A 254 10.18 -17.99 -11.05
C ARG A 254 10.00 -16.79 -10.13
N GLN A 255 9.81 -15.60 -10.70
CA GLN A 255 9.63 -14.35 -9.95
C GLN A 255 8.44 -13.56 -10.50
N THR A 256 7.71 -12.88 -9.63
CA THR A 256 6.64 -11.97 -10.05
C THR A 256 7.22 -10.59 -10.31
N ALA A 257 6.85 -9.98 -11.44
CA ALA A 257 7.13 -8.58 -11.72
C ALA A 257 5.82 -7.81 -11.91
N TYR A 258 5.85 -6.53 -11.53
CA TYR A 258 4.74 -5.60 -11.71
C TYR A 258 5.22 -4.51 -12.67
N ILE A 259 4.54 -4.39 -13.81
CA ILE A 259 4.94 -3.47 -14.88
C ILE A 259 3.83 -2.43 -15.01
N ALA A 260 4.15 -1.16 -14.78
CA ALA A 260 3.25 -0.07 -15.10
C ALA A 260 3.27 0.18 -16.60
N PHE A 261 2.09 0.40 -17.19
CA PHE A 261 1.95 0.79 -18.58
C PHE A 261 1.26 2.14 -18.70
N GLY A 262 1.65 2.94 -19.71
CA GLY A 262 1.09 4.27 -19.96
C GLY A 262 1.06 4.64 -21.44
N SER A 263 -0.04 5.23 -21.91
CA SER A 263 -0.21 5.69 -23.31
C SER A 263 -1.06 6.96 -23.38
N ASN A 264 -0.65 7.95 -24.18
CA ASN A 264 -1.47 9.13 -24.47
C ASN A 264 -1.53 9.53 -25.94
N GLU A 265 -0.78 8.87 -26.83
CA GLU A 265 -0.81 9.13 -28.27
C GLU A 265 -1.54 8.04 -29.05
N GLY A 266 -2.17 8.44 -30.17
CA GLY A 266 -2.82 7.50 -31.10
C GLY A 266 -4.04 6.82 -30.48
N ASN A 267 -4.18 5.51 -30.70
CA ASN A 267 -5.22 4.69 -30.09
C ASN A 267 -4.69 4.04 -28.82
N GLN A 268 -4.90 4.69 -27.67
CA GLN A 268 -4.28 4.30 -26.40
C GLN A 268 -4.68 2.89 -25.96
N LEU A 269 -5.94 2.50 -26.15
CA LEU A 269 -6.46 1.17 -25.82
C LEU A 269 -5.80 0.08 -26.68
N GLU A 270 -5.67 0.33 -27.98
CA GLU A 270 -5.05 -0.61 -28.93
C GLU A 270 -3.54 -0.75 -28.65
N ASN A 271 -2.83 0.36 -28.40
CA ASN A 271 -1.43 0.35 -28.02
C ASN A 271 -1.17 -0.49 -26.75
N ILE A 272 -2.03 -0.35 -25.73
CA ILE A 272 -1.92 -1.13 -24.49
C ILE A 272 -2.21 -2.61 -24.75
N LYS A 273 -3.27 -2.92 -25.53
CA LYS A 273 -3.61 -4.30 -25.89
C LYS A 273 -2.44 -4.97 -26.64
N ASP A 274 -1.92 -4.31 -27.66
CA ASP A 274 -0.80 -4.82 -28.46
C ASP A 274 0.46 -5.01 -27.61
N ALA A 275 0.75 -4.10 -26.68
CA ALA A 275 1.88 -4.24 -25.76
C ALA A 275 1.75 -5.49 -24.88
N LEU A 276 0.56 -5.76 -24.32
CA LEU A 276 0.31 -6.94 -23.51
C LEU A 276 0.32 -8.24 -24.33
N ASP A 277 -0.20 -8.21 -25.56
CA ASP A 277 -0.15 -9.34 -26.48
C ASP A 277 1.30 -9.65 -26.87
N LEU A 278 2.11 -8.63 -27.16
CA LEU A 278 3.54 -8.80 -27.43
C LEU A 278 4.30 -9.32 -26.22
N LEU A 279 3.95 -8.88 -25.00
CA LEU A 279 4.54 -9.34 -23.75
C LEU A 279 4.19 -10.81 -23.47
N SER A 280 2.94 -11.22 -23.68
CA SER A 280 2.49 -12.61 -23.49
C SER A 280 3.11 -13.61 -24.49
N ARG A 281 3.57 -13.13 -25.64
CA ARG A 281 4.30 -13.93 -26.64
C ARG A 281 5.78 -14.11 -26.31
N GLN A 282 6.32 -13.40 -25.32
CA GLN A 282 7.73 -13.51 -24.97
C GLN A 282 8.02 -14.80 -24.20
N PRO A 283 9.04 -15.57 -24.59
CA PRO A 283 9.45 -16.76 -23.84
C PRO A 283 9.79 -16.41 -22.39
N GLY A 284 9.22 -17.17 -21.45
CA GLY A 284 9.47 -16.99 -20.02
C GLY A 284 8.68 -15.86 -19.35
N ILE A 285 7.81 -15.13 -20.06
CA ILE A 285 6.92 -14.12 -19.46
C ILE A 285 5.47 -14.59 -19.56
N HIS A 286 4.79 -14.67 -18.41
CA HIS A 286 3.40 -15.11 -18.32
C HIS A 286 2.58 -13.98 -17.70
N VAL A 287 1.68 -13.38 -18.48
CA VAL A 287 0.75 -12.36 -18.00
C VAL A 287 -0.33 -13.04 -17.15
N GLN A 288 -0.40 -12.70 -15.86
CA GLN A 288 -1.36 -13.31 -14.94
C GLN A 288 -2.62 -12.46 -14.77
N SER A 289 -2.46 -11.16 -14.51
CA SER A 289 -3.58 -10.28 -14.26
C SER A 289 -3.24 -8.83 -14.58
N THR A 290 -4.27 -8.02 -14.77
CA THR A 290 -4.15 -6.57 -14.96
C THR A 290 -4.93 -5.85 -13.87
N SER A 291 -4.52 -4.64 -13.53
CA SER A 291 -5.39 -3.70 -12.82
C SER A 291 -6.56 -3.29 -13.70
N SER A 292 -7.47 -2.48 -13.15
CA SER A 292 -8.33 -1.62 -13.96
C SER A 292 -7.51 -0.65 -14.80
N LEU A 293 -8.12 -0.16 -15.87
CA LEU A 293 -7.55 0.82 -16.77
C LEU A 293 -8.00 2.21 -16.33
N TYR A 294 -7.05 3.13 -16.19
CA TYR A 294 -7.31 4.46 -15.63
C TYR A 294 -6.93 5.56 -16.60
N VAL A 295 -7.76 6.59 -16.71
CA VAL A 295 -7.41 7.86 -17.34
C VAL A 295 -6.93 8.82 -16.26
N SER A 296 -5.77 9.43 -16.47
CA SER A 296 -5.17 10.43 -15.59
C SER A 296 -4.80 11.70 -16.35
N LYS A 297 -4.79 12.84 -15.64
CA LYS A 297 -4.22 14.08 -16.15
C LYS A 297 -2.69 13.96 -16.26
N PRO A 298 -2.06 14.55 -17.31
CA PRO A 298 -0.62 14.58 -17.43
C PRO A 298 0.06 15.15 -16.19
N MET A 299 1.18 14.53 -15.80
CA MET A 299 2.05 14.99 -14.72
C MET A 299 3.31 15.61 -15.33
N TYR A 300 3.84 16.68 -14.73
CA TYR A 300 5.01 17.48 -15.14
C TYR A 300 4.81 18.36 -16.38
N HIS A 301 4.10 17.85 -17.40
CA HIS A 301 3.82 18.59 -18.64
C HIS A 301 2.31 18.57 -18.90
N THR A 302 1.62 19.59 -18.41
CA THR A 302 0.16 19.67 -18.42
C THR A 302 -0.46 19.93 -19.79
N ASP A 303 0.32 20.46 -20.75
CA ASP A 303 -0.13 20.71 -22.13
C ASP A 303 0.03 19.46 -23.01
N GLN A 304 -0.66 18.37 -22.64
CA GLN A 304 -0.69 17.09 -23.36
C GLN A 304 -2.05 16.39 -23.22
N ALA A 305 -2.30 15.38 -24.04
CA ALA A 305 -3.48 14.52 -23.90
C ALA A 305 -3.41 13.67 -22.61
N ASP A 306 -4.58 13.36 -22.05
CA ASP A 306 -4.73 12.51 -20.88
C ASP A 306 -4.14 11.10 -21.12
N PHE A 307 -3.56 10.51 -20.07
CA PHE A 307 -2.89 9.22 -20.14
C PHE A 307 -3.81 8.07 -19.72
N TYR A 308 -3.78 6.99 -20.49
CA TYR A 308 -4.32 5.69 -20.10
C TYR A 308 -3.22 4.91 -19.39
N ASN A 309 -3.46 4.54 -18.13
CA ASN A 309 -2.48 3.90 -17.25
C ASN A 309 -3.06 2.64 -16.59
N GLY A 310 -2.17 1.75 -16.21
CA GLY A 310 -2.48 0.60 -15.37
C GLY A 310 -1.22 -0.18 -15.02
N VAL A 311 -1.40 -1.31 -14.34
CA VAL A 311 -0.32 -2.22 -13.97
C VAL A 311 -0.68 -3.62 -14.42
N VAL A 312 0.30 -4.33 -14.95
CA VAL A 312 0.19 -5.76 -15.26
C VAL A 312 1.08 -6.56 -14.32
N ARG A 313 0.52 -7.61 -13.74
CA ARG A 313 1.26 -8.62 -12.98
C ARG A 313 1.70 -9.72 -13.93
N VAL A 314 3.00 -9.93 -14.00
CA VAL A 314 3.59 -11.00 -14.81
C VAL A 314 4.43 -11.92 -13.95
N VAL A 315 4.54 -13.17 -14.38
CA VAL A 315 5.52 -14.11 -13.87
C VAL A 315 6.63 -14.28 -14.89
N CYS A 316 7.85 -14.03 -14.45
CA CYS A 316 9.07 -14.18 -15.22
C CYS A 316 9.78 -15.47 -14.78
N GLU A 317 10.12 -16.33 -15.74
CA GLU A 317 10.82 -17.59 -15.52
C GLU A 317 12.27 -17.48 -15.94
N ASN A 318 13.20 -17.78 -15.03
CA ASN A 318 14.66 -17.75 -15.25
C ASN A 318 15.16 -16.47 -15.92
N MET A 319 14.59 -15.31 -15.56
CA MET A 319 14.85 -14.03 -16.21
C MET A 319 15.36 -13.01 -15.19
N ALA A 320 16.43 -12.28 -15.54
CA ALA A 320 16.91 -11.18 -14.72
C ALA A 320 16.08 -9.89 -14.96
N PRO A 321 16.01 -8.97 -13.97
CA PRO A 321 15.37 -7.66 -14.13
C PRO A 321 15.84 -6.88 -15.37
N HIS A 322 17.14 -6.90 -15.66
CA HIS A 322 17.72 -6.26 -16.84
C HIS A 322 17.29 -6.91 -18.17
N ASP A 323 17.00 -8.21 -18.18
CA ASP A 323 16.52 -8.90 -19.38
C ASP A 323 15.04 -8.60 -19.64
N LEU A 324 14.24 -8.46 -18.56
CA LEU A 324 12.90 -7.91 -18.67
C LEU A 324 12.95 -6.48 -19.23
N LEU A 325 13.82 -5.60 -18.69
CA LEU A 325 13.96 -4.23 -19.18
C LEU A 325 14.29 -4.16 -20.69
N LYS A 326 15.22 -5.00 -21.17
CA LYS A 326 15.54 -5.10 -22.60
C LYS A 326 14.31 -5.48 -23.42
N THR A 327 13.54 -6.44 -22.93
CA THR A 327 12.31 -6.93 -23.58
C THR A 327 11.25 -5.83 -23.66
N LEU A 328 11.04 -5.07 -22.58
CA LEU A 328 10.11 -3.94 -22.56
C LEU A 328 10.54 -2.85 -23.54
N LYS A 329 11.81 -2.44 -23.53
CA LYS A 329 12.34 -1.47 -24.50
C LYS A 329 12.16 -1.94 -25.95
N LYS A 330 12.33 -3.23 -26.22
CA LYS A 330 12.08 -3.79 -27.55
C LYS A 330 10.62 -3.59 -27.99
N ILE A 331 9.66 -3.86 -27.10
CA ILE A 331 8.24 -3.63 -27.37
C ILE A 331 7.96 -2.16 -27.65
N GLU A 332 8.50 -1.25 -26.83
CA GLU A 332 8.30 0.19 -26.98
C GLU A 332 8.85 0.73 -28.31
N TYR A 333 10.13 0.49 -28.60
CA TYR A 333 10.83 1.17 -29.70
C TYR A 333 10.72 0.43 -31.05
N GLU A 334 10.73 -0.91 -31.05
CA GLU A 334 10.72 -1.67 -32.31
C GLU A 334 9.31 -1.99 -32.80
N HIS A 335 8.39 -2.29 -31.88
CA HIS A 335 7.04 -2.74 -32.24
C HIS A 335 6.02 -1.61 -32.24
N LEU A 336 6.00 -0.79 -31.18
CA LEU A 336 5.03 0.29 -31.00
C LEU A 336 5.60 1.69 -31.31
N GLN A 337 6.80 1.72 -31.89
CA GLN A 337 7.46 2.90 -32.47
C GLN A 337 7.48 4.13 -31.55
N ARG A 338 7.67 3.93 -30.25
CA ARG A 338 7.81 5.00 -29.26
C ARG A 338 8.93 5.97 -29.69
N ARG A 339 8.64 7.27 -29.65
CA ARG A 339 9.63 8.33 -29.89
C ARG A 339 9.81 9.13 -28.61
N LYS A 340 11.06 9.26 -28.14
CA LYS A 340 11.38 10.06 -26.97
C LYS A 340 11.87 11.43 -27.41
N GLU A 341 10.97 12.42 -27.43
CA GLU A 341 11.35 13.80 -27.73
C GLU A 341 12.00 14.49 -26.52
N PHE A 342 11.41 14.32 -25.34
CA PHE A 342 11.91 14.80 -24.05
C PHE A 342 11.40 13.91 -22.90
N ASP A 343 11.94 14.09 -21.68
CA ASP A 343 11.52 13.31 -20.51
C ASP A 343 10.06 13.61 -20.13
N ASN A 344 9.28 12.57 -19.81
CA ASN A 344 7.84 12.67 -19.52
C ASN A 344 6.99 13.27 -20.66
N GLY A 345 7.48 13.23 -21.90
CA GLY A 345 6.71 13.65 -23.08
C GLY A 345 5.58 12.69 -23.48
N PRO A 346 4.84 13.05 -24.55
CA PRO A 346 3.85 12.19 -25.18
C PRO A 346 4.46 10.87 -25.65
N ARG A 347 3.67 9.79 -25.64
CA ARG A 347 4.10 8.46 -26.07
C ARG A 347 2.95 7.55 -26.50
N THR A 348 3.25 6.71 -27.49
CA THR A 348 2.42 5.59 -27.91
C THR A 348 2.30 4.53 -26.82
N ILE A 349 3.40 4.20 -26.15
CA ILE A 349 3.43 3.29 -24.99
C ILE A 349 4.66 3.54 -24.12
N ASP A 350 4.55 3.23 -22.84
CA ASP A 350 5.62 3.29 -21.82
C ASP A 350 5.41 2.10 -20.88
N LEU A 351 6.47 1.33 -20.63
CA LEU A 351 6.45 0.09 -19.85
C LEU A 351 7.57 0.13 -18.80
N ASP A 352 7.19 0.44 -17.55
CA ASP A 352 8.12 0.61 -16.44
C ASP A 352 8.04 -0.55 -15.44
N ILE A 353 9.18 -1.15 -15.09
CA ILE A 353 9.25 -2.14 -14.02
C ILE A 353 9.07 -1.44 -12.67
N VAL A 354 7.93 -1.66 -12.02
CA VAL A 354 7.62 -1.11 -10.68
C VAL A 354 8.26 -1.96 -9.59
N PHE A 355 8.09 -3.28 -9.66
CA PHE A 355 8.67 -4.26 -8.75
C PHE A 355 9.12 -5.50 -9.53
N PHE A 356 10.13 -6.19 -9.02
CA PHE A 356 10.61 -7.47 -9.55
C PHE A 356 11.03 -8.38 -8.39
N GLY A 357 10.17 -9.31 -8.00
CA GLY A 357 10.32 -10.11 -6.79
C GLY A 357 10.64 -9.22 -5.57
N ASP A 358 11.58 -9.68 -4.75
CA ASP A 358 12.11 -8.93 -3.60
C ASP A 358 13.44 -8.22 -3.94
N SER A 359 13.68 -7.94 -5.22
CA SER A 359 14.93 -7.33 -5.68
C SER A 359 14.91 -5.83 -5.42
N THR A 360 16.05 -5.34 -4.94
CA THR A 360 16.37 -3.91 -4.84
C THR A 360 17.58 -3.63 -5.72
N ILE A 361 17.38 -2.80 -6.75
CA ILE A 361 18.34 -2.57 -7.83
C ILE A 361 18.54 -1.07 -7.98
N ASN A 362 19.79 -0.65 -8.09
CA ASN A 362 20.16 0.73 -8.36
C ASN A 362 21.37 0.78 -9.27
N THR A 363 21.09 0.54 -10.55
CA THR A 363 22.06 0.61 -11.64
C THR A 363 21.77 1.86 -12.49
N PRO A 364 22.74 2.39 -13.25
CA PRO A 364 22.51 3.58 -14.08
C PRO A 364 21.34 3.46 -15.06
N ASP A 365 21.01 2.24 -15.47
CA ASP A 365 19.98 1.92 -16.47
C ASP A 365 18.68 1.36 -15.87
N LEU A 366 18.69 0.85 -14.63
CA LEU A 366 17.52 0.28 -13.96
C LEU A 366 17.50 0.56 -12.46
N VAL A 367 16.36 1.04 -11.97
CA VAL A 367 16.06 1.24 -10.55
C VAL A 367 14.78 0.47 -10.19
N VAL A 368 14.88 -0.48 -9.25
CA VAL A 368 13.74 -1.27 -8.74
C VAL A 368 13.79 -1.27 -7.21
N PRO A 369 12.69 -0.97 -6.49
CA PRO A 369 11.42 -0.50 -6.99
C PRO A 369 11.53 0.83 -7.75
N HIS A 370 10.59 1.10 -8.65
CA HIS A 370 10.69 2.28 -9.51
C HIS A 370 10.78 3.58 -8.69
N LYS A 371 11.82 4.38 -8.94
CA LYS A 371 12.19 5.57 -8.15
C LYS A 371 11.05 6.58 -7.90
N SER A 372 10.13 6.68 -8.85
CA SER A 372 9.03 7.65 -8.85
C SER A 372 7.67 7.00 -8.60
N MET A 373 7.59 5.74 -8.16
CA MET A 373 6.28 5.12 -7.96
C MET A 373 5.47 5.77 -6.84
N LEU A 374 6.14 6.21 -5.77
CA LEU A 374 5.48 6.72 -4.55
C LEU A 374 4.84 8.10 -4.70
N GLU A 375 5.17 8.84 -5.76
CA GLU A 375 4.61 10.18 -6.04
C GLU A 375 3.43 10.14 -7.05
N ARG A 376 3.10 8.96 -7.61
CA ARG A 376 2.18 8.83 -8.77
C ARG A 376 0.94 8.02 -8.42
N THR A 377 -0.23 8.66 -8.36
CA THR A 377 -1.51 7.97 -8.13
C THR A 377 -1.82 6.97 -9.25
N PHE A 378 -1.53 7.33 -10.50
CA PHE A 378 -1.71 6.47 -11.67
C PHE A 378 -0.76 5.26 -11.73
N VAL A 379 0.19 5.14 -10.80
CA VAL A 379 0.99 3.92 -10.57
C VAL A 379 0.50 3.19 -9.33
N LEU A 380 0.36 3.89 -8.19
CA LEU A 380 0.02 3.26 -6.91
C LEU A 380 -1.40 2.71 -6.87
N GLN A 381 -2.38 3.41 -7.42
CA GLN A 381 -3.78 2.98 -7.39
C GLN A 381 -3.98 1.66 -8.16
N PRO A 382 -3.58 1.54 -9.44
CA PRO A 382 -3.64 0.26 -10.15
C PRO A 382 -2.74 -0.82 -9.52
N LEU A 383 -1.59 -0.47 -8.94
CA LEU A 383 -0.74 -1.44 -8.26
C LEU A 383 -1.42 -2.03 -7.01
N CYS A 384 -2.06 -1.21 -6.18
CA CYS A 384 -2.80 -1.63 -4.98
C CYS A 384 -3.99 -2.55 -5.27
N GLU A 385 -4.42 -2.66 -6.52
CA GLU A 385 -5.39 -3.68 -6.94
C GLU A 385 -4.79 -5.07 -7.13
N LEU A 386 -3.46 -5.15 -7.25
CA LEU A 386 -2.69 -6.36 -7.54
C LEU A 386 -1.80 -6.81 -6.38
N VAL A 387 -1.59 -5.96 -5.38
CA VAL A 387 -0.82 -6.29 -4.17
C VAL A 387 -1.70 -6.16 -2.91
N PRO A 388 -1.59 -7.11 -1.95
CA PRO A 388 -2.39 -7.07 -0.75
C PRO A 388 -2.00 -5.92 0.19
N PRO A 389 -2.86 -5.55 1.17
CA PRO A 389 -2.61 -4.43 2.08
C PRO A 389 -1.38 -4.57 2.97
N ASP A 390 -0.90 -5.78 3.19
CA ASP A 390 0.33 -6.10 3.93
C ASP A 390 1.58 -6.14 3.04
N PHE A 391 1.46 -5.85 1.73
CA PHE A 391 2.60 -5.77 0.83
C PHE A 391 3.49 -4.57 1.16
N ILE A 392 4.67 -4.85 1.69
CA ILE A 392 5.64 -3.86 2.17
C ILE A 392 6.53 -3.38 1.03
N HIS A 393 6.66 -2.07 0.88
CA HIS A 393 7.65 -1.48 0.00
C HIS A 393 9.07 -1.73 0.56
N PRO A 394 9.99 -2.39 -0.18
CA PRO A 394 11.26 -2.88 0.37
C PRO A 394 12.23 -1.76 0.75
N VAL A 395 12.08 -0.55 0.18
CA VAL A 395 12.88 0.61 0.58
C VAL A 395 12.32 1.30 1.81
N THR A 396 11.05 1.71 1.81
CA THR A 396 10.47 2.49 2.93
C THR A 396 10.08 1.63 4.13
N ALA A 397 10.01 0.30 3.97
CA ALA A 397 9.50 -0.64 4.97
C ALA A 397 8.06 -0.34 5.44
N GLU A 398 7.24 0.26 4.56
CA GLU A 398 5.84 0.59 4.83
C GLU A 398 4.93 -0.08 3.80
N PRO A 399 3.67 -0.37 4.15
CA PRO A 399 2.68 -0.86 3.19
C PRO A 399 2.51 0.07 1.99
N VAL A 400 2.48 -0.50 0.77
CA VAL A 400 2.22 0.29 -0.45
C VAL A 400 0.85 0.98 -0.40
N HIS A 401 -0.14 0.33 0.22
CA HIS A 401 -1.49 0.89 0.44
C HIS A 401 -1.47 2.14 1.33
N ASP A 402 -0.54 2.24 2.28
CA ASP A 402 -0.40 3.44 3.12
C ASP A 402 0.15 4.63 2.34
N HIS A 403 1.09 4.39 1.41
CA HIS A 403 1.57 5.42 0.50
C HIS A 403 0.46 5.94 -0.41
N LEU A 404 -0.34 5.05 -1.00
CA LEU A 404 -1.49 5.44 -1.81
C LEU A 404 -2.47 6.30 -1.00
N ARG A 405 -2.82 5.88 0.22
CA ARG A 405 -3.73 6.63 1.09
C ARG A 405 -3.22 8.04 1.39
N ARG A 406 -1.93 8.20 1.70
CA ARG A 406 -1.33 9.52 1.92
C ARG A 406 -1.40 10.39 0.67
N LEU A 407 -1.10 9.80 -0.49
CA LEU A 407 -1.14 10.52 -1.76
C LEU A 407 -2.57 10.96 -2.13
N LEU A 408 -3.57 10.12 -1.90
CA LEU A 408 -4.99 10.47 -2.11
C LEU A 408 -5.52 11.50 -1.11
N ALA A 409 -4.89 11.62 0.06
CA ALA A 409 -5.21 12.66 1.05
C ALA A 409 -4.56 14.02 0.72
N THR A 410 -3.59 14.06 -0.20
CA THR A 410 -2.93 15.30 -0.62
C THR A 410 -3.58 15.90 -1.86
N VAL A 411 -3.67 17.23 -1.90
CA VAL A 411 -4.03 17.98 -3.11
C VAL A 411 -2.77 18.11 -3.96
N PRO A 412 -2.78 17.73 -5.25
CA PRO A 412 -1.61 17.87 -6.11
C PRO A 412 -1.26 19.35 -6.30
N ASP A 413 0.03 19.65 -6.45
CA ASP A 413 0.47 20.97 -6.89
C ASP A 413 -0.04 21.21 -8.32
N PRO A 414 -0.87 22.25 -8.58
CA PRO A 414 -1.41 22.52 -9.90
C PRO A 414 -0.35 22.79 -10.98
N SER A 415 0.86 23.17 -10.58
CA SER A 415 2.00 23.33 -11.49
C SER A 415 2.60 22.00 -11.94
N VAL A 416 2.36 20.92 -11.18
CA VAL A 416 2.85 19.56 -11.47
C VAL A 416 1.77 18.71 -12.11
N GLN A 417 0.53 18.75 -11.60
CA GLN A 417 -0.57 17.97 -12.13
C GLN A 417 -1.90 18.65 -11.82
N GLU A 418 -2.78 18.74 -12.83
CA GLU A 418 -4.11 19.36 -12.68
C GLU A 418 -4.98 18.65 -11.63
N SER A 419 -4.95 17.32 -11.63
CA SER A 419 -5.75 16.48 -10.74
C SER A 419 -5.08 15.13 -10.53
N SER A 420 -5.14 14.62 -9.29
CA SER A 420 -4.70 13.27 -8.92
C SER A 420 -5.80 12.22 -9.09
N GLU A 421 -7.01 12.65 -9.45
CA GLU A 421 -8.17 11.78 -9.66
C GLU A 421 -7.99 10.92 -10.92
N LEU A 422 -8.33 9.65 -10.78
CA LEU A 422 -8.32 8.69 -11.88
C LEU A 422 -9.76 8.30 -12.24
N LEU A 423 -10.04 8.26 -13.53
CA LEU A 423 -11.30 7.71 -14.06
C LEU A 423 -11.04 6.29 -14.55
N SER A 424 -11.76 5.30 -14.04
CA SER A 424 -11.67 3.95 -14.59
C SER A 424 -12.37 3.88 -15.94
N VAL A 425 -11.83 3.06 -16.85
CA VAL A 425 -12.32 2.88 -18.21
C VAL A 425 -12.76 1.44 -18.40
N VAL A 426 -13.96 1.25 -18.96
CA VAL A 426 -14.46 -0.04 -19.41
C VAL A 426 -14.69 0.01 -20.93
N PRO A 427 -13.95 -0.76 -21.74
CA PRO A 427 -14.05 -0.72 -23.19
C PRO A 427 -15.38 -1.29 -23.71
N GLY A 428 -15.93 -0.67 -24.75
CA GLY A 428 -17.04 -1.19 -25.55
C GLY A 428 -16.56 -1.70 -26.91
N SER A 429 -17.45 -1.76 -27.90
CA SER A 429 -17.08 -2.11 -29.27
C SER A 429 -16.51 -0.89 -30.02
N GLY A 430 -15.45 -1.12 -30.78
CA GLY A 430 -14.74 -0.07 -31.52
C GLY A 430 -14.01 0.92 -30.60
N LYS A 431 -14.31 2.22 -30.71
CA LYS A 431 -13.69 3.29 -29.91
C LYS A 431 -14.51 3.69 -28.68
N ARG A 432 -15.69 3.09 -28.47
CA ARG A 432 -16.58 3.43 -27.35
C ARG A 432 -16.03 2.87 -26.05
N HIS A 433 -16.20 3.63 -24.96
CA HIS A 433 -15.83 3.19 -23.63
C HIS A 433 -16.63 3.92 -22.57
N LEU A 434 -16.95 3.23 -21.48
CA LEU A 434 -17.56 3.82 -20.29
C LEU A 434 -16.47 4.37 -19.37
N THR A 435 -16.78 5.44 -18.63
CA THR A 435 -15.88 5.98 -17.61
C THR A 435 -16.57 6.09 -16.27
N PHE A 436 -15.89 5.70 -15.19
CA PHE A 436 -16.41 5.77 -13.83
C PHE A 436 -15.43 6.50 -12.91
N SER A 437 -15.95 7.15 -11.88
CA SER A 437 -15.13 7.79 -10.83
C SER A 437 -15.25 6.99 -9.55
N HIS A 438 -14.12 6.72 -8.91
CA HIS A 438 -14.09 6.05 -7.62
C HIS A 438 -14.78 6.87 -6.52
N ASN A 439 -14.65 8.21 -6.59
CA ASN A 439 -15.11 9.15 -5.57
C ASN A 439 -16.47 9.77 -5.90
N SER A 440 -17.30 9.06 -6.66
CA SER A 440 -18.67 9.45 -6.99
C SER A 440 -18.80 10.77 -7.77
N LYS A 441 -17.76 11.24 -8.46
CA LYS A 441 -17.84 12.50 -9.23
C LYS A 441 -18.42 12.35 -10.65
N LYS A 442 -18.95 11.18 -10.95
CA LYS A 442 -19.63 10.88 -12.22
C LYS A 442 -21.11 10.56 -11.95
N PRO A 443 -22.04 11.01 -12.82
CA PRO A 443 -23.44 10.63 -12.73
C PRO A 443 -23.63 9.13 -12.73
N THR A 444 -24.66 8.66 -12.05
CA THR A 444 -25.09 7.25 -12.12
C THR A 444 -25.68 6.98 -13.51
N LEU A 445 -25.22 5.93 -14.18
CA LEU A 445 -25.70 5.55 -15.50
C LEU A 445 -26.99 4.74 -15.41
N ILE A 446 -27.87 4.91 -16.39
CA ILE A 446 -29.13 4.18 -16.49
C ILE A 446 -29.04 3.19 -17.62
N MET A 447 -29.21 1.91 -17.28
CA MET A 447 -29.36 0.80 -18.21
C MET A 447 -30.85 0.50 -18.37
N GLY A 448 -31.42 0.88 -19.52
CA GLY A 448 -32.81 0.65 -19.88
C GLY A 448 -33.03 -0.76 -20.44
N ILE A 449 -33.99 -1.49 -19.89
CA ILE A 449 -34.32 -2.85 -20.34
C ILE A 449 -35.12 -2.78 -21.65
N PHE A 450 -34.66 -3.51 -22.66
CA PHE A 450 -35.35 -3.70 -23.94
C PHE A 450 -35.69 -5.18 -24.12
N ASN A 451 -36.96 -5.54 -23.92
CA ASN A 451 -37.40 -6.93 -24.07
C ASN A 451 -37.69 -7.24 -25.54
N ALA A 452 -36.80 -7.98 -26.20
CA ALA A 452 -36.98 -8.48 -27.56
C ALA A 452 -37.79 -9.79 -27.58
N THR A 453 -38.91 -9.83 -26.85
CA THR A 453 -39.79 -11.01 -26.74
C THR A 453 -41.19 -10.69 -27.28
N PRO A 454 -41.89 -11.67 -27.89
CA PRO A 454 -43.22 -11.45 -28.47
C PRO A 454 -44.26 -10.91 -27.48
N ASP A 455 -44.11 -11.21 -26.19
CA ASP A 455 -45.09 -10.90 -25.15
C ASP A 455 -44.99 -9.46 -24.59
N SER A 456 -44.00 -8.67 -25.03
CA SER A 456 -43.71 -7.33 -24.47
C SER A 456 -44.36 -6.18 -25.23
N PHE A 457 -44.81 -6.42 -26.46
CA PHE A 457 -45.50 -5.47 -27.33
C PHE A 457 -46.85 -6.09 -27.70
N SER A 458 -47.77 -6.10 -26.75
CA SER A 458 -49.07 -6.76 -26.91
C SER A 458 -49.93 -6.06 -27.96
N ASP A 459 -49.82 -6.50 -29.22
CA ASP A 459 -50.93 -6.47 -30.20
C ASP A 459 -50.79 -7.43 -31.41
N GLY A 460 -50.13 -8.60 -31.31
CA GLY A 460 -50.29 -9.59 -32.39
C GLY A 460 -49.45 -10.87 -32.36
N GLY A 461 -50.14 -12.01 -32.31
CA GLY A 461 -49.91 -13.19 -33.17
C GLY A 461 -48.63 -14.02 -33.03
N LYS A 462 -48.72 -15.30 -33.43
CA LYS A 462 -47.63 -16.31 -33.47
C LYS A 462 -46.51 -16.02 -34.49
N HIS A 463 -46.46 -14.80 -35.05
CA HIS A 463 -45.46 -14.35 -36.01
C HIS A 463 -45.12 -12.88 -35.70
N PHE A 464 -44.20 -12.67 -34.74
CA PHE A 464 -43.75 -11.33 -34.34
C PHE A 464 -42.39 -11.06 -34.96
N GLU A 465 -42.34 -10.17 -35.95
CA GLU A 465 -41.11 -9.54 -36.44
C GLU A 465 -41.21 -8.04 -36.09
N LEU A 466 -40.38 -7.57 -35.15
CA LEU A 466 -40.21 -6.14 -34.91
C LEU A 466 -39.65 -5.52 -36.18
N SER A 467 -40.30 -4.49 -36.73
CA SER A 467 -39.70 -3.77 -37.84
C SER A 467 -38.45 -3.03 -37.34
N LYS A 468 -37.47 -2.85 -38.23
CA LYS A 468 -36.27 -2.05 -37.93
C LYS A 468 -36.63 -0.65 -37.41
N GLN A 469 -37.72 -0.08 -37.91
CA GLN A 469 -38.19 1.24 -37.51
C GLN A 469 -38.73 1.26 -36.08
N ASP A 470 -39.54 0.27 -35.68
CA ASP A 470 -40.06 0.17 -34.32
C ASP A 470 -38.94 0.02 -33.28
N ILE A 471 -37.89 -0.74 -33.62
CA ILE A 471 -36.71 -0.92 -32.76
C ILE A 471 -36.00 0.42 -32.55
N VAL A 472 -35.73 1.14 -33.64
CA VAL A 472 -35.01 2.42 -33.59
C VAL A 472 -35.84 3.46 -32.84
N GLU A 473 -37.14 3.54 -33.08
CA GLU A 473 -38.04 4.47 -32.39
C GLU A 473 -38.10 4.18 -30.87
N ALA A 474 -38.20 2.91 -30.49
CA ALA A 474 -38.19 2.51 -29.08
C ALA A 474 -36.84 2.78 -28.40
N ALA A 475 -35.72 2.56 -29.09
CA ALA A 475 -34.38 2.88 -28.58
C ALA A 475 -34.16 4.40 -28.45
N LEU A 476 -34.59 5.19 -29.44
CA LEU A 476 -34.56 6.65 -29.39
C LEU A 476 -35.42 7.20 -28.24
N LYS A 477 -36.55 6.57 -27.97
CA LYS A 477 -37.39 6.89 -26.82
C LYS A 477 -36.64 6.66 -25.50
N GLN A 478 -36.04 5.47 -25.29
CA GLN A 478 -35.25 5.21 -24.08
C GLN A 478 -34.07 6.18 -23.92
N LYS A 479 -33.37 6.50 -25.02
CA LYS A 479 -32.33 7.53 -25.04
C LYS A 479 -32.87 8.89 -24.58
N ALA A 480 -33.99 9.34 -25.15
CA ALA A 480 -34.61 10.62 -24.78
C ALA A 480 -35.08 10.66 -23.32
N GLU A 481 -35.48 9.51 -22.78
CA GLU A 481 -35.84 9.35 -21.37
C GLU A 481 -34.62 9.35 -20.43
N GLY A 482 -33.42 9.13 -20.97
CA GLY A 482 -32.14 9.25 -20.25
C GLY A 482 -31.36 7.96 -20.08
N ALA A 483 -31.72 6.88 -20.79
CA ALA A 483 -30.88 5.69 -20.84
C ALA A 483 -29.57 5.99 -21.59
N THR A 484 -28.45 5.59 -21.00
CA THR A 484 -27.12 5.64 -21.64
C THR A 484 -26.72 4.26 -22.16
N ILE A 485 -27.33 3.21 -21.61
CA ILE A 485 -27.12 1.82 -22.00
C ILE A 485 -28.51 1.22 -22.28
N ILE A 486 -28.66 0.52 -23.39
CA ILE A 486 -29.86 -0.27 -23.71
C ILE A 486 -29.49 -1.74 -23.58
N ASP A 487 -30.21 -2.47 -22.73
CA ASP A 487 -29.95 -3.89 -22.45
C ASP A 487 -31.02 -4.77 -23.07
N ILE A 488 -30.63 -5.50 -24.12
CA ILE A 488 -31.51 -6.30 -24.97
C ILE A 488 -31.62 -7.70 -24.40
N GLY A 489 -32.82 -8.10 -24.00
CA GLY A 489 -33.12 -9.46 -23.52
C GLY A 489 -33.90 -10.26 -24.55
N GLY A 490 -33.33 -11.38 -25.02
CA GLY A 490 -34.00 -12.35 -25.91
C GLY A 490 -34.73 -13.47 -25.18
N VAL A 491 -34.43 -13.68 -23.89
CA VAL A 491 -34.98 -14.74 -23.05
C VAL A 491 -35.97 -14.17 -22.05
N SER A 492 -37.21 -14.70 -22.03
CA SER A 492 -38.18 -14.34 -21.00
C SER A 492 -37.73 -14.92 -19.65
N THR A 493 -37.62 -14.04 -18.65
CA THR A 493 -37.37 -14.44 -17.25
C THR A 493 -38.67 -14.66 -16.46
N ARG A 494 -39.84 -14.73 -17.12
CA ARG A 494 -41.13 -14.96 -16.44
C ARG A 494 -41.19 -16.39 -15.87
N PRO A 495 -41.73 -16.58 -14.64
CA PRO A 495 -41.91 -17.92 -14.08
C PRO A 495 -42.76 -18.81 -14.99
N GLY A 496 -42.18 -19.92 -15.47
CA GLY A 496 -42.87 -20.90 -16.31
C GLY A 496 -42.63 -20.78 -17.82
N SER A 497 -41.89 -19.78 -18.33
CA SER A 497 -41.51 -19.76 -19.75
C SER A 497 -40.48 -20.83 -20.08
N SER A 498 -40.64 -21.51 -21.22
CA SER A 498 -39.61 -22.39 -21.77
C SER A 498 -38.43 -21.57 -22.27
N GLU A 499 -37.22 -22.00 -21.96
CA GLU A 499 -36.01 -21.37 -22.48
C GLU A 499 -35.96 -21.55 -24.01
N PRO A 500 -35.71 -20.47 -24.77
CA PRO A 500 -35.60 -20.57 -26.22
C PRO A 500 -34.34 -21.37 -26.62
N SER A 501 -34.36 -21.87 -27.85
CA SER A 501 -33.14 -22.40 -28.50
C SER A 501 -32.12 -21.27 -28.74
N VAL A 502 -30.86 -21.64 -29.00
CA VAL A 502 -29.81 -20.65 -29.34
C VAL A 502 -30.21 -19.87 -30.59
N GLU A 503 -30.74 -20.58 -31.58
CA GLU A 503 -31.18 -20.03 -32.86
C GLU A 503 -32.34 -19.06 -32.69
N GLU A 504 -33.28 -19.37 -31.79
CA GLU A 504 -34.40 -18.49 -31.47
C GLU A 504 -33.98 -17.25 -30.67
N GLU A 505 -32.99 -17.37 -29.79
CA GLU A 505 -32.42 -16.21 -29.11
C GLU A 505 -31.70 -15.30 -30.10
N LEU A 506 -30.88 -15.86 -31.00
CA LEU A 506 -30.18 -15.13 -32.06
C LEU A 506 -31.14 -14.33 -32.95
N THR A 507 -32.23 -14.95 -33.43
CA THR A 507 -33.21 -14.28 -34.30
C THR A 507 -33.95 -13.15 -33.60
N ARG A 508 -33.99 -13.16 -32.26
CA ARG A 508 -34.58 -12.08 -31.45
C ARG A 508 -33.61 -10.93 -31.21
N VAL A 509 -32.35 -11.21 -30.87
CA VAL A 509 -31.42 -10.17 -30.38
C VAL A 509 -30.55 -9.56 -31.47
N VAL A 510 -30.07 -10.34 -32.44
CA VAL A 510 -29.13 -9.85 -33.46
C VAL A 510 -29.75 -8.74 -34.32
N PRO A 511 -30.98 -8.86 -34.85
CA PRO A 511 -31.58 -7.79 -35.65
C PRO A 511 -31.80 -6.49 -34.86
N VAL A 512 -32.01 -6.59 -33.54
CA VAL A 512 -32.17 -5.42 -32.66
C VAL A 512 -30.84 -4.67 -32.52
N VAL A 513 -29.75 -5.40 -32.30
CA VAL A 513 -28.39 -4.81 -32.24
C VAL A 513 -28.04 -4.13 -33.57
N GLU A 514 -28.23 -4.82 -34.69
CA GLU A 514 -27.96 -4.27 -36.02
C GLU A 514 -28.81 -3.04 -36.33
N ALA A 515 -30.10 -3.05 -35.93
CA ALA A 515 -30.99 -1.92 -36.12
C ALA A 515 -30.53 -0.68 -35.35
N ILE A 516 -30.17 -0.84 -34.07
CA ILE A 516 -29.65 0.25 -33.23
C ILE A 516 -28.30 0.75 -33.78
N ARG A 517 -27.41 -0.14 -34.17
CA ARG A 517 -26.07 0.23 -34.69
C ARG A 517 -26.11 0.88 -36.06
N ALA A 518 -27.13 0.60 -36.86
CA ALA A 518 -27.33 1.25 -38.16
C ALA A 518 -27.94 2.66 -38.06
N ALA A 519 -28.41 3.09 -36.88
CA ALA A 519 -29.01 4.41 -36.66
C ALA A 519 -27.97 5.39 -36.09
N PRO A 520 -27.53 6.41 -36.85
CA PRO A 520 -26.51 7.37 -36.40
C PRO A 520 -26.91 8.13 -35.12
N GLU A 521 -28.20 8.36 -34.92
CA GLU A 521 -28.74 9.04 -33.74
C GLU A 521 -28.58 8.24 -32.44
N LEU A 522 -28.17 6.97 -32.52
CA LEU A 522 -27.93 6.06 -31.39
C LEU A 522 -26.44 5.69 -31.25
N ASP A 523 -25.52 6.34 -31.96
CA ASP A 523 -24.09 5.99 -31.95
C ASP A 523 -23.41 6.16 -30.58
N ASP A 524 -23.93 7.07 -29.75
CA ASP A 524 -23.51 7.35 -28.38
C ASP A 524 -24.14 6.42 -27.33
N ILE A 525 -25.13 5.62 -27.71
CA ILE A 525 -25.75 4.63 -26.82
C ILE A 525 -24.92 3.35 -26.79
N PHE A 526 -24.66 2.85 -25.59
CA PHE A 526 -24.08 1.53 -25.40
C PHE A 526 -25.14 0.46 -25.52
N VAL A 527 -24.83 -0.60 -26.28
CA VAL A 527 -25.73 -1.74 -26.47
C VAL A 527 -25.22 -2.91 -25.64
N SER A 528 -26.01 -3.29 -24.66
CA SER A 528 -25.82 -4.47 -23.83
C SER A 528 -26.77 -5.59 -24.28
N VAL A 529 -26.32 -6.84 -24.19
CA VAL A 529 -27.17 -8.01 -24.46
C VAL A 529 -27.16 -8.93 -23.25
N ASP A 530 -28.35 -9.22 -22.73
CA ASP A 530 -28.58 -10.12 -21.59
C ASP A 530 -28.57 -11.57 -22.09
N THR A 531 -27.40 -12.20 -22.03
CA THR A 531 -27.20 -13.60 -22.46
C THR A 531 -26.06 -14.25 -21.67
N TYR A 532 -26.21 -15.55 -21.43
CA TYR A 532 -25.20 -16.41 -20.82
C TYR A 532 -24.56 -17.38 -21.83
N ARG A 533 -24.88 -17.26 -23.13
CA ARG A 533 -24.47 -18.21 -24.17
C ARG A 533 -23.35 -17.62 -25.03
N ALA A 534 -22.24 -18.35 -25.17
CA ALA A 534 -21.07 -17.92 -25.92
C ALA A 534 -21.39 -17.67 -27.40
N ALA A 535 -22.19 -18.55 -28.03
CA ALA A 535 -22.58 -18.41 -29.43
C ALA A 535 -23.44 -17.15 -29.70
N VAL A 536 -24.33 -16.80 -28.76
CA VAL A 536 -25.15 -15.58 -28.87
C VAL A 536 -24.28 -14.35 -28.64
N ALA A 537 -23.43 -14.38 -27.60
CA ALA A 537 -22.49 -13.32 -27.27
C ALA A 537 -21.57 -13.01 -28.47
N GLU A 538 -21.00 -14.02 -29.13
CA GLU A 538 -20.16 -13.83 -30.31
C GLU A 538 -20.92 -13.16 -31.46
N ALA A 539 -22.13 -13.63 -31.78
CA ALA A 539 -22.91 -13.08 -32.87
C ALA A 539 -23.32 -11.60 -32.63
N VAL A 540 -23.72 -11.25 -31.41
CA VAL A 540 -24.12 -9.86 -31.10
C VAL A 540 -22.93 -8.91 -31.03
N LEU A 541 -21.75 -9.39 -30.61
CA LEU A 541 -20.52 -8.59 -30.65
C LEU A 541 -20.09 -8.31 -32.09
N GLN A 542 -20.24 -9.28 -33.00
CA GLN A 542 -20.04 -9.07 -34.44
C GLN A 542 -21.04 -8.06 -35.02
N ALA A 543 -22.28 -8.06 -34.54
CA ALA A 543 -23.31 -7.09 -34.91
C ALA A 543 -23.07 -5.68 -34.30
N GLY A 544 -22.13 -5.55 -33.35
CA GLY A 544 -21.74 -4.26 -32.77
C GLY A 544 -22.26 -3.99 -31.36
N ALA A 545 -22.68 -4.99 -30.60
CA ALA A 545 -22.91 -4.85 -29.16
C ALA A 545 -21.62 -4.45 -28.43
N ASP A 546 -21.72 -3.69 -27.33
CA ASP A 546 -20.58 -3.23 -26.54
C ASP A 546 -20.40 -4.00 -25.23
N ILE A 547 -21.50 -4.53 -24.69
CA ILE A 547 -21.54 -5.16 -23.37
C ILE A 547 -22.24 -6.51 -23.48
N ILE A 548 -21.66 -7.54 -22.87
CA ILE A 548 -22.35 -8.79 -22.58
C ILE A 548 -22.75 -8.79 -21.12
N ASN A 549 -24.05 -8.92 -20.86
CA ASN A 549 -24.61 -8.97 -19.52
C ASN A 549 -24.96 -10.41 -19.17
N ASP A 550 -24.15 -11.04 -18.32
CA ASP A 550 -24.28 -12.44 -17.98
C ASP A 550 -24.70 -12.65 -16.52
N ILE A 551 -25.95 -13.09 -16.36
CA ILE A 551 -26.57 -13.42 -15.07
C ILE A 551 -25.94 -14.64 -14.36
N SER A 552 -25.07 -15.38 -15.05
CA SER A 552 -24.48 -16.64 -14.60
C SER A 552 -23.02 -16.58 -14.21
N MET A 553 -22.37 -15.40 -14.33
CA MET A 553 -20.94 -15.23 -14.03
C MET A 553 -20.04 -16.29 -14.71
N GLY A 554 -20.37 -16.66 -15.95
CA GLY A 554 -19.64 -17.61 -16.80
C GLY A 554 -19.90 -19.08 -16.50
N THR A 555 -20.79 -19.40 -15.55
CA THR A 555 -20.96 -20.78 -15.07
C THR A 555 -21.87 -21.66 -15.94
N LEU A 556 -22.71 -21.06 -16.80
CA LEU A 556 -23.63 -21.80 -17.66
C LEU A 556 -23.04 -22.16 -19.03
N ASP A 557 -22.02 -21.43 -19.49
CA ASP A 557 -21.33 -21.69 -20.76
C ASP A 557 -19.81 -21.48 -20.60
N PRO A 558 -19.00 -22.56 -20.66
CA PRO A 558 -17.57 -22.48 -20.39
C PRO A 558 -16.79 -21.68 -21.45
N ASP A 559 -17.35 -21.50 -22.66
CA ASP A 559 -16.67 -20.81 -23.75
C ASP A 559 -16.86 -19.28 -23.69
N LEU A 560 -17.76 -18.79 -22.83
CA LEU A 560 -18.14 -17.38 -22.79
C LEU A 560 -16.95 -16.47 -22.49
N PHE A 561 -16.12 -16.78 -21.50
CA PHE A 561 -14.95 -15.95 -21.17
C PHE A 561 -13.95 -15.85 -22.32
N SER A 562 -13.76 -16.92 -23.10
CA SER A 562 -12.91 -16.90 -24.29
C SER A 562 -13.44 -15.94 -25.35
N VAL A 563 -14.77 -15.86 -25.52
CA VAL A 563 -15.41 -14.87 -26.39
C VAL A 563 -15.18 -13.46 -25.86
N ILE A 564 -15.40 -13.20 -24.57
CA ILE A 564 -15.17 -11.89 -23.97
C ILE A 564 -13.71 -11.43 -24.13
N ALA A 565 -12.74 -12.31 -23.89
CA ALA A 565 -11.32 -12.04 -24.05
C ALA A 565 -10.95 -11.71 -25.51
N LYS A 566 -11.49 -12.49 -26.47
CA LYS A 566 -11.27 -12.29 -27.91
C LYS A 566 -11.73 -10.91 -28.39
N TYR A 567 -12.95 -10.51 -28.03
CA TYR A 567 -13.53 -9.25 -28.50
C TYR A 567 -13.09 -8.04 -27.68
N GLY A 568 -12.64 -8.23 -26.43
CA GLY A 568 -12.19 -7.12 -25.58
C GLY A 568 -13.32 -6.21 -25.10
N CYS A 569 -14.58 -6.68 -25.15
CA CYS A 569 -15.78 -5.92 -24.79
C CYS A 569 -16.01 -5.85 -23.27
N ALA A 570 -16.98 -5.04 -22.86
CA ALA A 570 -17.42 -4.99 -21.47
C ALA A 570 -18.21 -6.25 -21.11
N TYR A 571 -18.05 -6.70 -19.88
CA TYR A 571 -18.71 -7.90 -19.36
C TYR A 571 -19.31 -7.63 -17.97
N VAL A 572 -20.63 -7.73 -17.85
CA VAL A 572 -21.30 -7.70 -16.55
C VAL A 572 -21.31 -9.11 -15.98
N MET A 573 -20.55 -9.29 -14.90
CA MET A 573 -20.47 -10.51 -14.11
C MET A 573 -21.50 -10.45 -12.99
N SER A 574 -22.67 -11.04 -13.21
CA SER A 574 -23.74 -11.06 -12.20
C SER A 574 -23.73 -12.34 -11.37
N HIS A 575 -23.73 -12.18 -10.05
CA HIS A 575 -23.72 -13.31 -9.12
C HIS A 575 -25.05 -14.05 -9.10
N THR A 576 -25.01 -15.37 -9.26
CA THR A 576 -26.13 -16.29 -9.02
C THR A 576 -25.65 -17.61 -8.43
N ARG A 577 -26.58 -18.47 -8.00
CA ARG A 577 -26.31 -19.88 -7.69
C ARG A 577 -27.42 -20.76 -8.27
N GLY A 578 -27.03 -21.87 -8.87
CA GLY A 578 -27.96 -22.80 -9.50
C GLY A 578 -28.68 -22.19 -10.70
N THR A 579 -29.93 -22.59 -10.92
CA THR A 579 -30.76 -22.23 -12.08
C THR A 579 -32.01 -21.47 -11.62
N PRO A 580 -32.79 -20.82 -12.52
CA PRO A 580 -34.08 -20.24 -12.17
C PRO A 580 -35.01 -21.16 -11.36
N LYS A 581 -34.90 -22.48 -11.54
CA LYS A 581 -35.70 -23.48 -10.80
C LYS A 581 -35.14 -23.83 -9.42
N THR A 582 -33.84 -23.65 -9.17
CA THR A 582 -33.16 -24.11 -7.94
C THR A 582 -32.62 -22.98 -7.06
N MET A 583 -32.40 -21.78 -7.62
CA MET A 583 -31.74 -20.65 -6.94
C MET A 583 -32.39 -20.26 -5.61
N SER A 584 -33.72 -20.37 -5.49
CA SER A 584 -34.45 -20.01 -4.27
C SER A 584 -34.08 -20.87 -3.05
N LYS A 585 -33.49 -22.04 -3.27
CA LYS A 585 -33.02 -22.95 -2.20
C LYS A 585 -31.55 -22.75 -1.83
N LEU A 586 -30.78 -21.99 -2.62
CA LEU A 586 -29.32 -21.85 -2.48
C LEU A 586 -28.92 -20.54 -1.82
N THR A 587 -29.62 -20.17 -0.74
CA THR A 587 -29.50 -18.86 -0.07
C THR A 587 -28.56 -18.85 1.14
N GLU A 588 -27.74 -19.90 1.33
CA GLU A 588 -26.82 -20.00 2.49
C GLU A 588 -25.42 -19.51 2.13
N TYR A 589 -25.02 -18.36 2.67
CA TYR A 589 -23.69 -17.77 2.46
C TYR A 589 -22.91 -17.91 3.77
N GLY A 590 -22.06 -18.94 3.87
CA GLY A 590 -21.24 -19.21 5.06
C GLY A 590 -19.93 -18.41 5.10
N PRO A 591 -19.17 -18.50 6.21
CA PRO A 591 -17.77 -18.07 6.24
C PRO A 591 -16.95 -18.91 5.22
N SER A 592 -15.85 -18.49 4.60
CA SER A 592 -14.56 -18.22 5.28
C SER A 592 -14.00 -19.52 5.86
N ASP A 593 -13.20 -20.30 5.12
CA ASP A 593 -12.18 -21.10 5.78
C ASP A 593 -10.96 -20.23 6.18
N ASP A 594 -10.07 -20.76 7.02
CA ASP A 594 -8.91 -20.01 7.53
C ASP A 594 -7.83 -19.73 6.46
N SER A 595 -8.01 -20.23 5.22
CA SER A 595 -7.05 -20.04 4.13
C SER A 595 -7.30 -18.75 3.33
N LEU A 596 -8.46 -18.12 3.50
CA LEU A 596 -8.83 -16.90 2.80
C LEU A 596 -8.84 -15.70 3.75
N VAL A 597 -7.94 -14.75 3.54
CA VAL A 597 -7.92 -13.49 4.26
C VAL A 597 -8.74 -12.46 3.49
N GLU A 598 -9.83 -12.00 4.10
CA GLU A 598 -10.75 -11.02 3.50
C GLU A 598 -10.45 -9.60 4.03
N TYR A 599 -10.51 -8.62 3.14
CA TYR A 599 -10.27 -7.21 3.43
C TYR A 599 -11.45 -6.36 2.97
N GLN A 600 -11.72 -5.30 3.73
CA GLN A 600 -12.49 -4.15 3.26
C GLN A 600 -11.53 -2.96 3.23
N ILE A 601 -11.22 -2.45 2.06
CA ILE A 601 -10.24 -1.38 1.90
C ILE A 601 -11.00 -0.13 1.47
N ASP A 602 -10.87 0.96 2.22
CA ASP A 602 -11.37 2.27 1.83
C ASP A 602 -10.17 3.15 1.49
N SER A 603 -10.21 3.81 0.34
CA SER A 603 -9.07 4.59 -0.17
C SER A 603 -8.66 5.75 0.75
N HIS A 604 -9.55 6.23 1.63
CA HIS A 604 -9.27 7.28 2.59
C HIS A 604 -9.06 6.75 4.02
N HIS A 605 -9.84 5.75 4.43
CA HIS A 605 -9.79 5.21 5.78
C HIS A 605 -8.83 4.02 5.96
N GLY A 606 -8.31 3.45 4.87
CA GLY A 606 -7.44 2.28 4.89
C GLY A 606 -8.21 0.98 5.11
N ILE A 607 -7.56 0.00 5.76
CA ILE A 607 -8.16 -1.31 6.04
C ILE A 607 -9.26 -1.15 7.10
N GLN A 608 -10.44 -1.68 6.79
CA GLN A 608 -11.60 -1.79 7.65
C GLN A 608 -11.89 -3.27 7.95
N ALA A 609 -12.62 -3.51 9.04
CA ALA A 609 -13.11 -4.86 9.31
C ALA A 609 -14.03 -5.34 8.18
N PRO A 610 -13.93 -6.62 7.75
CA PRO A 610 -14.88 -7.21 6.81
C PRO A 610 -16.33 -7.00 7.23
N ALA A 611 -17.25 -6.98 6.26
CA ALA A 611 -18.66 -6.86 6.56
C ALA A 611 -19.07 -8.03 7.47
N ALA A 612 -19.79 -7.73 8.56
CA ALA A 612 -20.25 -8.75 9.50
C ALA A 612 -21.37 -9.62 8.90
N GLU A 613 -21.95 -9.18 7.79
CA GLU A 613 -23.07 -9.82 7.12
C GLU A 613 -22.60 -10.92 6.13
N PRO A 614 -22.86 -12.22 6.39
CA PRO A 614 -22.28 -13.32 5.61
C PRO A 614 -22.61 -13.31 4.11
N VAL A 615 -23.78 -12.77 3.73
CA VAL A 615 -24.18 -12.64 2.32
C VAL A 615 -23.28 -11.69 1.53
N VAL A 616 -22.78 -10.62 2.16
CA VAL A 616 -21.93 -9.64 1.46
C VAL A 616 -20.61 -10.31 1.10
N ASN A 617 -19.94 -10.89 2.09
CA ASN A 617 -18.65 -11.56 1.88
C ASN A 617 -18.79 -12.81 1.01
N GLY A 618 -19.85 -13.61 1.20
CA GLY A 618 -20.09 -14.79 0.38
C GLY A 618 -20.30 -14.48 -1.10
N VAL A 619 -21.08 -13.44 -1.42
CA VAL A 619 -21.26 -12.96 -2.80
C VAL A 619 -19.93 -12.46 -3.38
N CYS A 620 -19.15 -11.70 -2.60
CA CYS A 620 -17.87 -11.19 -3.08
C CYS A 620 -16.85 -12.31 -3.31
N ARG A 621 -16.76 -13.29 -2.42
CA ARG A 621 -15.88 -14.46 -2.54
C ARG A 621 -16.18 -15.25 -3.82
N GLU A 622 -17.45 -15.50 -4.12
CA GLU A 622 -17.85 -16.24 -5.34
C GLU A 622 -17.58 -15.44 -6.62
N LEU A 623 -17.87 -14.14 -6.62
CA LEU A 623 -17.51 -13.26 -7.74
C LEU A 623 -15.97 -13.17 -7.93
N ALA A 624 -15.21 -13.11 -6.85
CA ALA A 624 -13.75 -13.05 -6.90
C ALA A 624 -13.16 -14.34 -7.46
N ALA A 625 -13.71 -15.49 -7.08
CA ALA A 625 -13.34 -16.78 -7.67
C ALA A 625 -13.61 -16.82 -9.18
N GLN A 626 -14.77 -16.33 -9.63
CA GLN A 626 -15.07 -16.26 -11.06
C GLN A 626 -14.23 -15.22 -11.82
N LEU A 627 -13.87 -14.12 -11.17
CA LEU A 627 -12.95 -13.13 -11.75
C LEU A 627 -11.58 -13.74 -12.03
N ILE A 628 -11.06 -14.59 -11.14
CA ILE A 628 -9.82 -15.34 -11.38
C ILE A 628 -9.96 -16.24 -12.61
N VAL A 629 -11.03 -17.03 -12.69
CA VAL A 629 -11.30 -17.91 -13.84
C VAL A 629 -11.40 -17.10 -15.14
N ALA A 630 -12.08 -15.96 -15.14
CA ALA A 630 -12.19 -15.09 -16.30
C ALA A 630 -10.81 -14.58 -16.75
N MET A 631 -9.96 -14.15 -15.80
CA MET A 631 -8.59 -13.69 -16.09
C MET A 631 -7.70 -14.80 -16.65
N ASP A 632 -7.85 -16.04 -16.16
CA ASP A 632 -7.15 -17.21 -16.70
C ASP A 632 -7.52 -17.51 -18.17
N HIS A 633 -8.73 -17.12 -18.59
CA HIS A 633 -9.18 -17.18 -19.99
C HIS A 633 -8.81 -15.92 -20.80
N GLY A 634 -8.05 -15.00 -20.21
CA GLY A 634 -7.53 -13.80 -20.87
C GLY A 634 -8.40 -12.54 -20.73
N VAL A 635 -9.55 -12.62 -20.04
CA VAL A 635 -10.39 -11.44 -19.75
C VAL A 635 -9.60 -10.48 -18.87
N LYS A 636 -9.53 -9.21 -19.26
CA LYS A 636 -8.83 -8.18 -18.50
C LYS A 636 -9.74 -7.61 -17.43
N LYS A 637 -9.19 -7.25 -16.27
CA LYS A 637 -9.97 -6.72 -15.16
C LYS A 637 -10.80 -5.49 -15.55
N TRP A 638 -10.25 -4.61 -16.38
CA TRP A 638 -10.94 -3.41 -16.87
C TRP A 638 -12.17 -3.70 -17.76
N GLN A 639 -12.37 -4.93 -18.21
CA GLN A 639 -13.57 -5.32 -18.96
C GLN A 639 -14.76 -5.59 -18.02
N VAL A 640 -14.51 -5.85 -16.74
CA VAL A 640 -15.51 -6.42 -15.84
C VAL A 640 -16.28 -5.34 -15.09
N ILE A 641 -17.61 -5.51 -15.08
CA ILE A 641 -18.57 -4.79 -14.24
C ILE A 641 -19.17 -5.85 -13.32
N ILE A 642 -19.19 -5.62 -12.01
CA ILE A 642 -19.75 -6.59 -11.05
C ILE A 642 -21.23 -6.27 -10.77
N ASP A 643 -22.06 -7.30 -10.64
CA ASP A 643 -23.45 -7.18 -10.14
C ASP A 643 -23.68 -8.21 -9.01
N PRO A 644 -24.12 -7.79 -7.81
CA PRO A 644 -24.47 -8.71 -6.73
C PRO A 644 -25.63 -9.66 -7.06
N GLY A 645 -26.34 -9.45 -8.17
CA GLY A 645 -27.45 -10.29 -8.62
C GLY A 645 -28.63 -10.22 -7.66
N ILE A 646 -29.21 -9.03 -7.48
CA ILE A 646 -30.39 -8.85 -6.62
C ILE A 646 -31.56 -9.73 -7.10
N GLY A 647 -32.10 -10.53 -6.18
CA GLY A 647 -33.16 -11.49 -6.45
C GLY A 647 -32.69 -12.84 -6.99
N PHE A 648 -31.39 -13.04 -7.21
CA PHE A 648 -30.82 -14.32 -7.66
C PHE A 648 -30.14 -15.04 -6.49
N ALA A 649 -30.69 -16.21 -6.13
CA ALA A 649 -30.23 -17.02 -5.00
C ALA A 649 -30.11 -16.26 -3.66
N LYS A 650 -31.04 -15.33 -3.41
CA LYS A 650 -31.07 -14.47 -2.22
C LYS A 650 -32.48 -14.33 -1.68
N ASN A 651 -32.63 -14.42 -0.36
CA ASN A 651 -33.88 -14.10 0.31
C ASN A 651 -34.07 -12.57 0.45
N ILE A 652 -35.24 -12.15 0.94
CA ILE A 652 -35.58 -10.72 1.07
C ILE A 652 -34.58 -9.97 1.96
N SER A 653 -34.24 -10.51 3.13
CA SER A 653 -33.29 -9.88 4.06
C SER A 653 -31.90 -9.72 3.44
N GLN A 654 -31.47 -10.72 2.67
CA GLN A 654 -30.21 -10.70 1.94
C GLN A 654 -30.19 -9.66 0.82
N ASN A 655 -31.25 -9.56 0.01
CA ASN A 655 -31.38 -8.52 -1.00
C ASN A 655 -31.29 -7.11 -0.38
N LEU A 656 -32.00 -6.88 0.73
CA LEU A 656 -31.95 -5.60 1.44
C LEU A 656 -30.57 -5.33 2.05
N THR A 657 -29.86 -6.37 2.49
CA THR A 657 -28.51 -6.24 3.05
C THR A 657 -27.50 -5.85 1.98
N LEU A 658 -27.55 -6.47 0.81
CA LEU A 658 -26.71 -6.10 -0.33
C LEU A 658 -27.00 -4.67 -0.80
N LEU A 659 -28.26 -4.24 -0.82
CA LEU A 659 -28.60 -2.84 -1.11
C LEU A 659 -28.06 -1.87 -0.07
N ARG A 660 -28.16 -2.19 1.23
CA ARG A 660 -27.62 -1.34 2.31
C ARG A 660 -26.09 -1.27 2.34
N ARG A 661 -25.42 -2.24 1.73
CA ARG A 661 -23.95 -2.41 1.76
C ARG A 661 -23.33 -2.40 0.36
N ALA A 662 -24.03 -1.87 -0.66
CA ALA A 662 -23.55 -1.98 -2.03
C ALA A 662 -22.15 -1.35 -2.23
N LYS A 663 -21.83 -0.28 -1.50
CA LYS A 663 -20.50 0.35 -1.49
C LYS A 663 -19.38 -0.62 -1.08
N THR A 664 -19.64 -1.51 -0.11
CA THR A 664 -18.61 -2.41 0.43
C THR A 664 -18.22 -3.51 -0.56
N LEU A 665 -18.99 -3.74 -1.62
CA LEU A 665 -18.59 -4.65 -2.69
C LEU A 665 -17.38 -4.07 -3.44
N LYS A 666 -17.42 -2.79 -3.81
CA LYS A 666 -16.27 -2.12 -4.47
C LYS A 666 -15.02 -2.05 -3.59
N GLN A 667 -15.21 -2.15 -2.27
CA GLN A 667 -14.16 -2.10 -1.26
C GLN A 667 -13.58 -3.48 -0.92
N TYR A 668 -14.19 -4.55 -1.43
CA TYR A 668 -13.77 -5.91 -1.12
C TYR A 668 -12.43 -6.25 -1.77
N ALA A 669 -11.59 -6.96 -1.02
CA ALA A 669 -10.47 -7.71 -1.56
C ALA A 669 -10.26 -9.00 -0.75
N GLN A 670 -9.57 -9.97 -1.35
CA GLN A 670 -9.21 -11.21 -0.68
C GLN A 670 -7.79 -11.64 -1.06
N ASN A 671 -7.11 -12.31 -0.14
CA ASN A 671 -5.85 -12.99 -0.38
C ASN A 671 -6.02 -14.47 -0.03
N ASP A 672 -5.89 -15.34 -1.03
CA ASP A 672 -5.91 -16.79 -0.84
C ASP A 672 -4.48 -17.26 -0.52
N LEU A 673 -4.27 -17.74 0.71
CA LEU A 673 -2.97 -18.18 1.22
C LEU A 673 -2.50 -19.49 0.59
N ASN A 674 -3.41 -20.30 0.03
CA ASN A 674 -3.06 -21.56 -0.64
C ASN A 674 -2.50 -21.29 -2.04
N SER A 675 -3.17 -20.43 -2.81
CA SER A 675 -2.78 -20.11 -4.18
C SER A 675 -1.82 -18.93 -4.29
N GLY A 676 -1.73 -18.09 -3.25
CA GLY A 676 -0.99 -16.82 -3.27
C GLY A 676 -1.62 -15.79 -4.22
N VAL A 677 -2.92 -15.91 -4.50
CA VAL A 677 -3.65 -15.03 -5.42
C VAL A 677 -4.40 -13.97 -4.62
N TYR A 678 -3.99 -12.73 -4.80
CA TYR A 678 -4.72 -11.55 -4.34
C TYR A 678 -5.72 -11.09 -5.39
N THR A 679 -6.97 -10.85 -4.99
CA THR A 679 -8.04 -10.35 -5.85
C THR A 679 -8.74 -9.17 -5.18
N SER A 680 -8.89 -8.06 -5.90
CA SER A 680 -9.53 -6.83 -5.40
C SER A 680 -10.61 -6.33 -6.34
N PHE A 681 -11.73 -5.87 -5.79
CA PHE A 681 -12.82 -5.23 -6.54
C PHE A 681 -12.63 -3.72 -6.69
N HIS A 682 -11.59 -3.15 -6.10
CA HIS A 682 -11.23 -1.76 -6.36
C HIS A 682 -11.02 -1.55 -7.86
N GLY A 683 -11.51 -0.41 -8.36
CA GLY A 683 -11.46 -0.06 -9.78
C GLY A 683 -12.53 -0.72 -10.65
N LEU A 684 -13.34 -1.66 -10.13
CA LEU A 684 -14.47 -2.24 -10.86
C LEU A 684 -15.72 -1.35 -10.72
N ALA A 685 -16.51 -1.29 -11.78
CA ALA A 685 -17.83 -0.66 -11.75
C ALA A 685 -18.87 -1.61 -11.16
N LEU A 686 -19.87 -1.05 -10.48
CA LEU A 686 -20.95 -1.78 -9.84
C LEU A 686 -22.28 -1.50 -10.55
N LEU A 687 -22.91 -2.57 -11.04
CA LEU A 687 -24.27 -2.55 -11.56
C LEU A 687 -25.24 -3.13 -10.52
N VAL A 688 -26.43 -2.54 -10.40
CA VAL A 688 -27.51 -3.10 -9.57
C VAL A 688 -28.86 -3.04 -10.29
N GLY A 689 -29.53 -4.19 -10.39
CA GLY A 689 -30.88 -4.30 -10.97
C GLY A 689 -31.96 -4.68 -9.94
N THR A 690 -32.73 -3.70 -9.46
CA THR A 690 -33.86 -3.93 -8.53
C THR A 690 -35.24 -3.87 -9.17
N SER A 691 -35.34 -3.33 -10.39
CA SER A 691 -36.61 -2.97 -11.03
C SER A 691 -37.58 -4.15 -11.14
N ARG A 692 -38.81 -3.93 -10.66
CA ARG A 692 -39.96 -4.87 -10.68
C ARG A 692 -39.73 -6.23 -9.99
N LYS A 693 -38.63 -6.42 -9.26
CA LYS A 693 -38.30 -7.68 -8.55
C LYS A 693 -39.37 -8.04 -7.50
N GLY A 694 -39.56 -9.35 -7.29
CA GLY A 694 -40.64 -9.89 -6.42
C GLY A 694 -40.61 -9.39 -4.98
N PHE A 695 -39.42 -9.22 -4.38
CA PHE A 695 -39.29 -8.76 -3.00
C PHE A 695 -39.87 -7.36 -2.77
N LEU A 696 -39.86 -6.49 -3.80
CA LEU A 696 -40.49 -5.17 -3.72
C LEU A 696 -42.01 -5.29 -3.61
N GLY A 697 -42.61 -6.26 -4.30
CA GLY A 697 -44.03 -6.58 -4.17
C GLY A 697 -44.39 -7.06 -2.78
N THR A 698 -43.54 -7.91 -2.17
CA THR A 698 -43.74 -8.37 -0.79
C THR A 698 -43.69 -7.23 0.22
N ILE A 699 -42.82 -6.24 0.03
CA ILE A 699 -42.70 -5.08 0.94
C ILE A 699 -43.83 -4.07 0.74
N SER A 700 -44.19 -3.77 -0.52
CA SER A 700 -45.12 -2.69 -0.86
C SER A 700 -46.58 -3.13 -1.03
N GLY A 701 -46.83 -4.44 -1.14
CA GLY A 701 -48.14 -4.98 -1.51
C GLY A 701 -48.54 -4.72 -2.97
N LYS A 702 -47.59 -4.35 -3.85
CA LYS A 702 -47.85 -3.98 -5.25
C LYS A 702 -47.53 -5.09 -6.25
N GLU A 703 -48.33 -5.18 -7.30
CA GLU A 703 -48.07 -6.01 -8.48
C GLU A 703 -46.92 -5.46 -9.33
N ALA A 704 -46.33 -6.29 -10.19
CA ALA A 704 -45.11 -5.95 -10.91
C ALA A 704 -45.19 -4.65 -11.74
N SER A 705 -46.35 -4.36 -12.32
CA SER A 705 -46.62 -3.14 -13.11
C SER A 705 -46.78 -1.88 -12.26
N ASP A 706 -47.04 -2.00 -10.96
CA ASP A 706 -47.28 -0.87 -10.03
C ASP A 706 -46.13 -0.72 -9.02
N ARG A 707 -44.92 -1.16 -9.39
CA ARG A 707 -43.70 -1.13 -8.56
C ARG A 707 -42.76 0.05 -8.87
N MET A 708 -43.23 1.09 -9.55
CA MET A 708 -42.39 2.25 -9.88
C MET A 708 -41.84 2.92 -8.62
N ILE A 709 -42.69 3.32 -7.67
CA ILE A 709 -42.26 4.00 -6.43
C ILE A 709 -41.29 3.13 -5.60
N PRO A 710 -41.60 1.83 -5.32
CA PRO A 710 -40.63 0.95 -4.67
C PRO A 710 -39.31 0.83 -5.42
N THR A 711 -39.33 0.80 -6.76
CA THR A 711 -38.12 0.76 -7.59
C THR A 711 -37.31 2.04 -7.41
N ALA A 712 -37.94 3.22 -7.54
CA ALA A 712 -37.31 4.50 -7.33
C ALA A 712 -36.65 4.60 -5.93
N ALA A 713 -37.33 4.14 -4.87
CA ALA A 713 -36.77 4.12 -3.52
C ALA A 713 -35.48 3.28 -3.43
N THR A 714 -35.44 2.12 -4.10
CA THR A 714 -34.23 1.29 -4.13
C THR A 714 -33.12 1.88 -4.98
N VAL A 715 -33.45 2.55 -6.09
CA VAL A 715 -32.47 3.23 -6.95
C VAL A 715 -31.81 4.38 -6.20
N VAL A 716 -32.58 5.19 -5.46
CA VAL A 716 -32.02 6.25 -4.60
C VAL A 716 -31.06 5.66 -3.56
N ALA A 717 -31.39 4.52 -2.96
CA ALA A 717 -30.48 3.81 -2.07
C ALA A 717 -29.20 3.31 -2.78
N CYS A 718 -29.30 2.79 -4.01
CA CYS A 718 -28.13 2.42 -4.81
C CYS A 718 -27.21 3.62 -5.08
N VAL A 719 -27.78 4.77 -5.46
CA VAL A 719 -27.02 6.00 -5.70
C VAL A 719 -26.29 6.44 -4.42
N GLN A 720 -26.97 6.43 -3.28
CA GLN A 720 -26.35 6.70 -1.97
C GLN A 720 -25.17 5.76 -1.68
N GLN A 721 -25.24 4.51 -2.14
CA GLN A 721 -24.22 3.48 -1.92
C GLN A 721 -23.15 3.45 -3.02
N ASN A 722 -23.05 4.53 -3.82
CA ASN A 722 -22.05 4.67 -4.88
C ASN A 722 -22.12 3.57 -5.95
N THR A 723 -23.34 3.11 -6.28
CA THR A 723 -23.58 2.30 -7.47
C THR A 723 -23.32 3.13 -8.74
N ASP A 724 -22.70 2.50 -9.75
CA ASP A 724 -22.31 3.16 -10.99
C ASP A 724 -23.40 3.04 -12.07
N ILE A 725 -24.08 1.90 -12.12
CA ILE A 725 -25.12 1.60 -13.11
C ILE A 725 -26.37 1.04 -12.43
N VAL A 726 -27.54 1.58 -12.76
CA VAL A 726 -28.83 1.02 -12.34
C VAL A 726 -29.60 0.47 -13.54
N ARG A 727 -30.07 -0.78 -13.44
CA ARG A 727 -30.82 -1.46 -14.51
C ARG A 727 -32.32 -1.41 -14.25
N VAL A 728 -33.08 -0.78 -15.15
CA VAL A 728 -34.51 -0.45 -14.94
C VAL A 728 -35.40 -0.59 -16.18
N HIS A 729 -36.69 -0.81 -15.95
CA HIS A 729 -37.71 -0.82 -17.02
C HIS A 729 -38.25 0.57 -17.33
N ASP A 730 -38.60 1.35 -16.31
CA ASP A 730 -39.30 2.64 -16.43
C ASP A 730 -38.28 3.79 -16.42
N VAL A 731 -37.59 4.01 -17.55
CA VAL A 731 -36.43 4.92 -17.65
C VAL A 731 -36.80 6.37 -17.31
N ALA A 732 -37.88 6.91 -17.87
CA ALA A 732 -38.28 8.32 -17.69
C ALA A 732 -38.47 8.73 -16.23
N ASP A 733 -39.16 7.90 -15.45
CA ASP A 733 -39.45 8.17 -14.03
C ASP A 733 -38.20 7.97 -13.17
N ILE A 734 -37.43 6.93 -13.45
CA ILE A 734 -36.19 6.64 -12.70
C ILE A 734 -35.12 7.70 -12.97
N GLN A 735 -35.06 8.27 -14.17
CA GLN A 735 -34.10 9.33 -14.48
C GLN A 735 -34.29 10.55 -13.56
N GLN A 736 -35.53 10.90 -13.23
CA GLN A 736 -35.80 11.98 -12.28
C GLN A 736 -35.30 11.65 -10.87
N ALA A 737 -35.50 10.40 -10.43
CA ALA A 737 -35.00 9.92 -9.15
C ALA A 737 -33.47 9.87 -9.10
N VAL A 738 -32.82 9.39 -10.16
CA VAL A 738 -31.35 9.34 -10.28
C VAL A 738 -30.75 10.74 -10.28
N LYS A 739 -31.25 11.67 -11.09
CA LYS A 739 -30.77 13.07 -11.10
C LYS A 739 -30.87 13.72 -9.72
N THR A 740 -32.00 13.52 -9.05
CA THR A 740 -32.20 14.05 -7.69
C THR A 740 -31.25 13.41 -6.69
N ALA A 741 -31.06 12.08 -6.77
CA ALA A 741 -30.17 11.36 -5.87
C ALA A 741 -28.69 11.70 -6.12
N ASP A 742 -28.27 11.85 -7.38
CA ASP A 742 -26.92 12.30 -7.73
C ASP A 742 -26.68 13.73 -7.22
N ALA A 743 -27.66 14.63 -7.32
CA ALA A 743 -27.57 15.97 -6.73
C ALA A 743 -27.37 15.92 -5.21
N VAL A 744 -28.12 15.06 -4.51
CA VAL A 744 -28.07 14.93 -3.05
C VAL A 744 -26.79 14.24 -2.55
N TYR A 745 -26.40 13.12 -3.15
CA TYR A 745 -25.34 12.25 -2.63
C TYR A 745 -24.00 12.43 -3.32
N LYS A 746 -24.00 12.91 -4.57
CA LYS A 746 -22.78 13.12 -5.38
C LYS A 746 -22.47 14.60 -5.64
N GLY A 747 -23.42 15.50 -5.38
CA GLY A 747 -23.26 16.93 -5.65
C GLY A 747 -23.27 17.28 -7.14
N ILE A 748 -23.92 16.47 -7.97
CA ILE A 748 -23.98 16.63 -9.44
C ILE A 748 -25.39 17.08 -9.83
N PHE A 749 -25.55 18.30 -10.35
CA PHE A 749 -26.85 18.85 -10.76
C PHE A 749 -26.76 19.85 -11.91
#